data_AF-A0A1G7YB51-F1
#
_entry.id   AF-A0A1G7YB51-F1
#
_cell.length_a   1.000
_cell.length_b   1.000
_cell.length_c   1.000
_cell.angle_alpha   90.00
_cell.angle_beta   90.00
_cell.angle_gamma   90.00
#
_symmetry.space_group_name_H-M   'P 1'
#
loop_
_entity.id
_entity.type
_entity.pdbx_description
1 polymer ?
#
loop_
_entity_poly.entity_id
_entity_poly.type
_entity_poly.pdbx_seq_one_letter_code
_entity_poly.pdbx_strand_id
1 'polypeptide(L)'
;MASETPTRLGRLRRALLSLRALRLLLTAGLLGGGAWLTWSQPYLVDFTREQVWDELVSRAPRQPPANLPFQVRVIDIDERSLDRHGQWPWPRTRIARLLDELRAAGARVAVMDTIFAEPDRTTLARVIDDLSADLPDFQSPLPPTALAALPDNDQVLVRALRRMPTVLGFSVTESPTEGRLDSLPRIRFDNRRHQRYLPRYEGSVASLPELQAAAAMNAALIMVTDPDGVLRWVPLLVRAGPDNAPTLSSAALAVALEAPIAAHSRDRGLEAVSIGAYTIPTDRFGRMRLYDSGSRPDRYVSATDVLDGTLPEGALENAIVVVGSSAAGLKDIRITALEGAVPGVEIHLQALEQILAGQFLTRPDSVRQAELAGLIAVSLLMLGLAATQGGAAQGGRRSVPIAPWMIAVIAAGGVTATALWAFQTRGVLVDPLWPAGTVLLAGLVERLILLAEVHRERSRIRNAFTRYLAPALVDRLSADPSMLRLGGDRRDLTVMFADVRGFTAISERFSDRPEDLTRLINRLLTPLTEAVLAEGGTVDKYMGDCIMAFWNAPVDVADHARAACRTALAFRRAMVGINAELSQDPGLTGLLDGLAIGTGLNSGTCFVGNMGADQRFDYSVIGNAVNLASRLEGQCKTYLVDVVVGEETARLAGDAFRFFELDRVAVKGMQRPAAVFTLLAEAPPGAEPDLDRLIDRQGAFLTAYRSQDWDAAESHLEALKDHPAAGPVARYLGMMAGRLAAFRATPPGTDWDGTFRATEK
;
A
#
# COMPACT_ATOMS: atom_id res chain seq x y z
N MET A 1 2.39 -55.02 0.80
CA MET A 1 2.43 -53.72 0.11
C MET A 1 1.45 -52.80 0.82
N ALA A 2 1.92 -52.02 1.79
CA ALA A 2 1.09 -51.12 2.58
C ALA A 2 1.23 -49.70 2.01
N SER A 3 0.11 -49.12 1.56
CA SER A 3 0.03 -47.75 1.06
C SER A 3 -0.13 -46.78 2.22
N GLU A 4 0.93 -46.06 2.55
CA GLU A 4 0.87 -44.92 3.46
C GLU A 4 0.07 -43.79 2.79
N THR A 5 -1.15 -43.57 3.26
CA THR A 5 -1.92 -42.36 2.95
C THR A 5 -1.29 -41.18 3.69
N PRO A 6 -0.94 -40.08 3.00
CA PRO A 6 -0.26 -38.96 3.64
C PRO A 6 -1.22 -38.26 4.60
N THR A 7 -0.89 -38.31 5.89
CA THR A 7 -1.59 -37.63 6.99
C THR A 7 -1.81 -36.15 6.70
N ARG A 8 -2.98 -35.60 7.07
CA ARG A 8 -3.37 -34.19 6.86
C ARG A 8 -2.32 -33.18 7.36
N LEU A 9 -1.47 -33.55 8.33
CA LEU A 9 -0.33 -32.75 8.80
C LEU A 9 0.75 -32.50 7.72
N GLY A 10 0.98 -33.45 6.81
CA GLY A 10 1.98 -33.33 5.74
C GLY A 10 1.61 -32.27 4.68
N ARG A 11 0.31 -32.11 4.39
CA ARG A 11 -0.19 -31.06 3.47
C ARG A 11 -0.13 -29.66 4.08
N LEU A 12 -0.40 -29.55 5.38
CA LEU A 12 -0.28 -28.30 6.15
C LEU A 12 1.16 -27.80 6.21
N ARG A 13 2.14 -28.69 6.43
CA ARG A 13 3.58 -28.34 6.36
C ARG A 13 3.96 -27.81 4.97
N ARG A 14 3.53 -28.45 3.88
CA ARG A 14 3.81 -27.97 2.51
C ARG A 14 3.15 -26.62 2.20
N ALA A 15 1.94 -26.36 2.69
CA ALA A 15 1.23 -25.09 2.50
C ALA A 15 1.79 -23.93 3.35
N LEU A 16 2.33 -24.21 4.54
CA LEU A 16 3.02 -23.22 5.38
C LEU A 16 4.44 -22.94 4.88
N LEU A 17 5.11 -23.95 4.33
CA LEU A 17 6.38 -23.79 3.62
C LEU A 17 6.20 -22.97 2.33
N SER A 18 5.07 -23.08 1.61
CA SER A 18 4.85 -22.34 0.36
C SER A 18 4.64 -20.84 0.56
N LEU A 19 3.90 -20.40 1.59
CA LEU A 19 3.66 -18.97 1.85
C LEU A 19 4.91 -18.25 2.36
N ARG A 20 5.68 -18.88 3.26
CA ARG A 20 6.95 -18.32 3.75
C ARG A 20 8.02 -18.26 2.67
N ALA A 21 8.14 -19.33 1.89
CA ALA A 21 9.05 -19.35 0.75
C ALA A 21 8.65 -18.27 -0.27
N LEU A 22 7.36 -18.13 -0.58
CA LEU A 22 6.85 -17.07 -1.46
C LEU A 22 7.18 -15.67 -0.91
N ARG A 23 6.99 -15.42 0.39
CA ARG A 23 7.34 -14.15 1.03
C ARG A 23 8.82 -13.80 0.88
N LEU A 24 9.70 -14.75 1.20
CA LEU A 24 11.15 -14.55 1.10
C LEU A 24 11.59 -14.37 -0.36
N LEU A 25 11.03 -15.13 -1.30
CA LEU A 25 11.30 -15.00 -2.73
C LEU A 25 10.85 -13.65 -3.28
N LEU A 26 9.66 -13.17 -2.92
CA LEU A 26 9.18 -11.85 -3.34
C LEU A 26 10.04 -10.72 -2.77
N THR A 27 10.41 -10.80 -1.50
CA THR A 27 11.26 -9.81 -0.84
C THR A 27 12.66 -9.80 -1.48
N ALA A 28 13.26 -10.98 -1.69
CA ALA A 28 14.55 -11.11 -2.38
C ALA A 28 14.48 -10.64 -3.83
N GLY A 29 13.38 -10.91 -4.53
CA GLY A 29 13.14 -10.43 -5.90
C GLY A 29 13.06 -8.91 -5.99
N LEU A 30 12.36 -8.25 -5.06
CA LEU A 30 12.28 -6.78 -5.01
C LEU A 30 13.64 -6.15 -4.70
N LEU A 31 14.34 -6.66 -3.69
CA LEU A 31 15.66 -6.16 -3.30
C LEU A 31 16.71 -6.39 -4.41
N GLY A 32 16.70 -7.57 -5.03
CA GLY A 32 17.55 -7.90 -6.17
C GLY A 32 17.23 -7.05 -7.40
N GLY A 33 15.95 -6.81 -7.68
CA GLY A 33 15.49 -5.92 -8.75
C GLY A 33 15.96 -4.47 -8.54
N GLY A 34 15.83 -3.94 -7.32
CA GLY A 34 16.32 -2.60 -7.00
C GLY A 34 17.85 -2.48 -7.04
N ALA A 35 18.58 -3.50 -6.61
CA ALA A 35 20.03 -3.57 -6.77
C ALA A 35 20.44 -3.60 -8.26
N TRP A 36 19.71 -4.36 -9.08
CA TRP A 36 19.92 -4.39 -10.52
C TRP A 36 19.59 -3.06 -11.20
N LEU A 37 18.53 -2.35 -10.79
CA LEU A 37 18.21 -1.02 -11.29
C LEU A 37 19.30 -0.01 -10.93
N THR A 38 19.79 -0.06 -9.68
CA THR A 38 20.88 0.82 -9.20
C THR A 38 22.19 0.56 -9.96
N TRP A 39 22.45 -0.69 -10.33
CA TRP A 39 23.63 -1.07 -11.11
C TRP A 39 23.51 -0.73 -12.60
N SER A 40 22.38 -1.08 -13.23
CA SER A 40 22.18 -0.97 -14.67
C SER A 40 21.91 0.45 -15.14
N GLN A 41 21.41 1.32 -14.24
CA GLN A 41 21.15 2.74 -14.52
C GLN A 41 20.37 2.94 -15.83
N PRO A 42 19.17 2.33 -15.97
CA PRO A 42 18.33 2.59 -17.12
C PRO A 42 17.92 4.07 -17.15
N TYR A 43 17.57 4.57 -18.33
CA TYR A 43 17.24 5.98 -18.55
C TYR A 43 16.27 6.56 -17.50
N LEU A 44 15.21 5.85 -17.13
CA LEU A 44 14.24 6.33 -16.13
C LEU A 44 14.84 6.50 -14.72
N VAL A 45 15.76 5.63 -14.33
CA VAL A 45 16.47 5.71 -13.03
C VAL A 45 17.37 6.93 -13.02
N ASP A 46 18.15 7.12 -14.09
CA ASP A 46 19.02 8.28 -14.24
C ASP A 46 18.21 9.57 -14.30
N PHE A 47 17.16 9.64 -15.12
CA PHE A 47 16.29 10.80 -15.27
C PHE A 47 15.66 11.25 -13.94
N THR A 48 15.02 10.34 -13.20
CA THR A 48 14.39 10.67 -11.91
C THR A 48 15.41 11.09 -10.86
N ARG A 49 16.63 10.53 -10.91
CA ARG A 49 17.73 10.93 -10.04
C ARG A 49 18.24 12.34 -10.36
N GLU A 50 18.40 12.69 -11.64
CA GLU A 50 18.78 14.04 -12.05
C GLU A 50 17.76 15.07 -11.54
N GLN A 51 16.45 14.78 -11.64
CA GLN A 51 15.40 15.64 -11.09
C GLN A 51 15.52 15.86 -9.56
N VAL A 52 15.87 14.81 -8.80
CA VAL A 52 16.09 14.95 -7.36
C VAL A 52 17.28 15.85 -7.08
N TRP A 53 18.36 15.76 -7.85
CA TRP A 53 19.52 16.63 -7.68
C TRP A 53 19.27 18.07 -8.12
N ASP A 54 18.46 18.29 -9.16
CA ASP A 54 18.01 19.63 -9.53
C ASP A 54 17.21 20.27 -8.40
N GLU A 55 16.34 19.51 -7.73
CA GLU A 55 15.61 19.96 -6.55
C GLU A 55 16.54 20.25 -5.35
N LEU A 56 17.65 19.52 -5.20
CA LEU A 56 18.66 19.85 -4.19
C LEU A 56 19.33 21.19 -4.49
N VAL A 57 19.70 21.43 -5.75
CA VAL A 57 20.33 22.68 -6.20
C VAL A 57 19.34 23.84 -6.11
N SER A 58 18.06 23.64 -6.46
CA SER A 58 17.03 24.69 -6.36
C SER A 58 16.80 25.15 -4.93
N ARG A 59 16.82 24.21 -3.96
CA ARG A 59 16.63 24.52 -2.52
C ARG A 59 17.87 25.09 -1.85
N ALA A 60 19.04 24.74 -2.35
CA ALA A 60 20.32 25.18 -1.80
C ALA A 60 21.26 25.56 -2.95
N PRO A 61 21.00 26.69 -3.63
CA PRO A 61 21.82 27.16 -4.73
C PRO A 61 23.20 27.59 -4.25
N ARG A 62 24.15 27.62 -5.20
CA ARG A 62 25.50 28.08 -4.92
C ARG A 62 25.45 29.53 -4.47
N GLN A 63 26.01 29.80 -3.30
CA GLN A 63 26.16 31.16 -2.82
C GLN A 63 27.23 31.90 -3.64
N PRO A 64 26.99 33.16 -4.03
CA PRO A 64 27.99 33.91 -4.75
C PRO A 64 29.29 34.05 -3.96
N PRO A 65 30.45 33.82 -4.58
CA PRO A 65 31.72 33.94 -3.90
C PRO A 65 32.00 35.41 -3.58
N ALA A 66 32.26 35.73 -2.31
CA ALA A 66 32.53 37.10 -1.87
C ALA A 66 33.91 37.62 -2.35
N ASN A 67 34.90 36.74 -2.44
CA ASN A 67 36.27 37.07 -2.81
C ASN A 67 36.78 36.07 -3.87
N LEU A 68 36.75 36.48 -5.13
CA LEU A 68 37.37 35.73 -6.22
C LEU A 68 38.73 36.34 -6.59
N PRO A 69 39.70 35.53 -7.03
CA PRO A 69 41.00 36.03 -7.49
C PRO A 69 40.89 36.82 -8.80
N PHE A 70 39.85 36.57 -9.60
CA PHE A 70 39.47 37.38 -10.74
C PHE A 70 37.99 37.72 -10.63
N GLN A 71 37.62 38.97 -10.88
CA GLN A 71 36.21 39.29 -11.13
C GLN A 71 35.80 38.70 -12.48
N VAL A 72 34.56 38.24 -12.60
CA VAL A 72 34.00 37.79 -13.88
C VAL A 72 32.78 38.63 -14.18
N ARG A 73 32.72 39.25 -15.37
CA ARG A 73 31.62 40.15 -15.77
C ARG A 73 31.17 39.83 -17.19
N VAL A 74 29.88 40.00 -17.45
CA VAL A 74 29.33 40.02 -18.81
C VAL A 74 29.36 41.46 -19.32
N ILE A 75 29.96 41.67 -20.48
CA ILE A 75 29.83 42.91 -21.24
C ILE A 75 28.68 42.70 -22.21
N ASP A 76 27.56 43.32 -21.89
CA ASP A 76 26.27 42.99 -22.46
C ASP A 76 25.93 43.90 -23.63
N ILE A 77 25.72 43.30 -24.79
CA ILE A 77 25.07 43.94 -25.93
C ILE A 77 23.56 43.90 -25.65
N ASP A 78 23.14 44.85 -24.81
CA ASP A 78 21.76 45.07 -24.41
C ASP A 78 21.02 45.99 -25.40
N GLU A 79 19.71 46.17 -25.20
CA GLU A 79 18.90 47.07 -26.03
C GLU A 79 19.44 48.51 -26.02
N ARG A 80 19.96 48.98 -24.88
CA ARG A 80 20.59 50.31 -24.78
C ARG A 80 21.79 50.45 -25.72
N SER A 81 22.58 49.39 -25.84
CA SER A 81 23.75 49.34 -26.73
C SER A 81 23.36 49.31 -28.20
N LEU A 82 22.29 48.59 -28.55
CA LEU A 82 21.76 48.60 -29.91
C LEU A 82 21.15 49.95 -30.28
N ASP A 83 20.39 50.57 -29.38
CA ASP A 83 19.79 51.89 -29.58
C ASP A 83 20.85 52.98 -29.80
N ARG A 84 21.94 52.95 -29.02
CA ARG A 84 22.96 53.99 -29.05
C ARG A 84 24.03 53.78 -30.11
N HIS A 85 24.46 52.54 -30.34
CA HIS A 85 25.56 52.23 -31.26
C HIS A 85 25.07 51.60 -32.58
N GLY A 86 23.77 51.35 -32.72
CA GLY A 86 23.16 50.82 -33.93
C GLY A 86 23.13 49.30 -33.98
N GLN A 87 22.61 48.78 -35.09
CA GLN A 87 22.28 47.38 -35.28
C GLN A 87 23.50 46.44 -35.23
N TRP A 88 23.32 45.30 -34.56
CA TRP A 88 24.27 44.18 -34.56
C TRP A 88 24.13 43.32 -35.84
N PRO A 89 25.21 42.73 -36.39
CA PRO A 89 26.60 42.80 -35.95
C PRO A 89 27.23 44.18 -36.22
N TRP A 90 27.99 44.68 -35.24
CA TRP A 90 28.73 45.94 -35.36
C TRP A 90 29.94 45.82 -36.30
N PRO A 91 30.38 46.94 -36.91
CA PRO A 91 31.66 47.02 -37.62
C PRO A 91 32.83 46.53 -36.76
N ARG A 92 33.82 45.88 -37.37
CA ARG A 92 35.01 45.37 -36.66
C ARG A 92 35.81 46.49 -36.00
N THR A 93 35.76 47.71 -36.54
CA THR A 93 36.32 48.92 -35.92
C THR A 93 35.69 49.25 -34.56
N ARG A 94 34.39 48.98 -34.39
CA ARG A 94 33.70 49.19 -33.11
C ARG A 94 34.01 48.09 -32.11
N ILE A 95 34.09 46.84 -32.56
CA ILE A 95 34.56 45.73 -31.70
C ILE A 95 36.01 45.98 -31.26
N ALA A 96 36.87 46.46 -32.17
CA ALA A 96 38.24 46.84 -31.86
C ALA A 96 38.30 47.96 -30.80
N ARG A 97 37.44 48.99 -30.92
CA ARG A 97 37.31 50.02 -29.90
C ARG A 97 36.83 49.46 -28.56
N LEU A 98 35.82 48.58 -28.56
CA LEU A 98 35.34 47.94 -27.34
C LEU A 98 36.49 47.21 -26.62
N LEU A 99 37.29 46.43 -27.35
CA LEU A 99 38.45 45.73 -26.77
C LEU A 99 39.50 46.71 -26.21
N ASP A 100 39.75 47.83 -26.89
CA ASP A 100 40.67 48.87 -26.42
C ASP A 100 40.17 49.54 -25.12
N GLU A 101 38.87 49.84 -25.02
CA GLU A 101 38.24 50.41 -23.82
C GLU A 101 38.18 49.41 -22.66
N LEU A 102 37.90 48.13 -22.94
CA LEU A 102 37.96 47.07 -21.92
C LEU A 102 39.35 46.94 -21.32
N ARG A 103 40.38 47.00 -22.18
CA ARG A 103 41.78 47.00 -21.74
C ARG A 103 42.10 48.24 -20.90
N ALA A 104 41.61 49.42 -21.30
CA ALA A 104 41.79 50.66 -20.55
C ALA A 104 41.08 50.64 -19.19
N ALA A 105 39.91 49.99 -19.09
CA ALA A 105 39.15 49.80 -17.86
C ALA A 105 39.75 48.74 -16.90
N GLY A 106 40.85 48.08 -17.30
CA GLY A 106 41.61 47.15 -16.45
C GLY A 106 41.27 45.67 -16.66
N ALA A 107 40.48 45.30 -17.67
CA ALA A 107 40.15 43.91 -17.96
C ALA A 107 41.42 43.12 -18.30
N ARG A 108 41.54 41.91 -17.78
CA ARG A 108 42.69 41.02 -18.01
C ARG A 108 42.54 40.18 -19.27
N VAL A 109 41.34 39.65 -19.51
CA VAL A 109 41.03 38.78 -20.65
C VAL A 109 39.64 39.11 -21.16
N ALA A 110 39.50 39.22 -22.49
CA ALA A 110 38.22 39.35 -23.15
C ALA A 110 37.84 38.03 -23.81
N VAL A 111 36.62 37.57 -23.61
CA VAL A 111 36.08 36.35 -24.20
C VAL A 111 34.96 36.74 -25.14
N MET A 112 35.09 36.40 -26.42
CA MET A 112 34.08 36.72 -27.41
C MET A 112 33.11 35.56 -27.59
N ASP A 113 31.87 35.74 -27.14
CA ASP A 113 30.74 34.83 -27.38
C ASP A 113 30.12 35.12 -28.76
N THR A 114 30.96 35.28 -29.79
CA THR A 114 30.58 35.59 -31.17
C THR A 114 31.64 35.05 -32.12
N ILE A 115 31.19 34.62 -33.30
CA ILE A 115 32.05 34.07 -34.34
C ILE A 115 32.12 35.08 -35.50
N PHE A 116 33.34 35.37 -35.96
CA PHE A 116 33.61 36.30 -37.05
C PHE A 116 34.01 35.54 -38.31
N ALA A 117 33.12 34.67 -38.79
CA ALA A 117 33.39 33.72 -39.87
C ALA A 117 33.49 34.42 -41.24
N GLU A 118 32.70 35.47 -41.45
CA GLU A 118 32.70 36.25 -42.67
C GLU A 118 33.52 37.55 -42.53
N PRO A 119 34.09 38.02 -43.65
CA PRO A 119 34.74 39.32 -43.72
C PRO A 119 33.78 40.47 -43.39
N ASP A 120 34.27 41.55 -42.76
CA ASP A 120 33.46 42.73 -42.44
C ASP A 120 32.80 43.34 -43.69
N ARG A 121 31.46 43.32 -43.71
CA ARG A 121 30.61 43.92 -44.75
C ARG A 121 30.65 45.45 -44.78
N THR A 122 31.18 46.09 -43.74
CA THR A 122 31.25 47.55 -43.60
C THR A 122 32.61 48.13 -43.96
N THR A 123 33.56 47.30 -44.40
CA THR A 123 34.81 47.77 -44.98
C THR A 123 34.50 48.53 -46.28
N LEU A 124 34.88 49.81 -46.35
CA LEU A 124 34.45 50.70 -47.44
C LEU A 124 34.80 50.17 -48.84
N ALA A 125 35.95 49.51 -48.99
CA ALA A 125 36.33 48.87 -50.25
C ALA A 125 35.32 47.83 -50.71
N ARG A 126 34.88 46.94 -49.81
CA ARG A 126 33.87 45.91 -50.12
C ARG A 126 32.50 46.51 -50.37
N VAL A 127 32.10 47.53 -49.62
CA VAL A 127 30.83 48.24 -49.87
C VAL A 127 30.81 48.85 -51.27
N ILE A 128 31.93 49.43 -51.71
CA ILE A 128 32.05 49.99 -53.06
C ILE A 128 32.05 48.88 -54.12
N ASP A 129 32.71 47.74 -53.86
CA ASP A 129 32.69 46.57 -54.75
C ASP A 129 31.26 46.00 -54.89
N ASP A 130 30.54 45.81 -53.78
CA ASP A 130 29.15 45.33 -53.77
C ASP A 130 28.21 46.30 -54.50
N LEU A 131 28.32 47.61 -54.25
CA LEU A 131 27.53 48.62 -54.95
C LEU A 131 27.83 48.64 -56.46
N SER A 132 29.10 48.45 -56.84
CA SER A 132 29.49 48.38 -58.24
C SER A 132 28.96 47.12 -58.94
N ALA A 133 28.77 46.03 -58.18
CA ALA A 133 28.17 44.80 -58.69
C ALA A 133 26.63 44.90 -58.81
N ASP A 134 25.98 45.53 -57.82
CA ASP A 134 24.51 45.63 -57.76
C ASP A 134 23.93 46.75 -58.63
N LEU A 135 24.71 47.83 -58.87
CA LEU A 135 24.27 49.01 -59.61
C LEU A 135 25.18 49.25 -60.83
N PRO A 136 24.75 48.88 -62.05
CA PRO A 136 25.57 48.99 -63.27
C PRO A 136 26.05 50.42 -63.60
N ASP A 137 25.31 51.44 -63.17
CA ASP A 137 25.62 52.85 -63.41
C ASP A 137 26.43 53.50 -62.27
N PHE A 138 26.72 52.76 -61.19
CA PHE A 138 27.48 53.28 -60.07
C PHE A 138 28.97 53.38 -60.43
N GLN A 139 29.52 54.59 -60.31
CA GLN A 139 30.95 54.84 -60.42
C GLN A 139 31.50 55.26 -59.07
N SER A 140 32.52 54.53 -58.59
CA SER A 140 33.19 54.87 -57.34
C SER A 140 33.72 56.31 -57.40
N PRO A 141 33.41 57.16 -56.41
CA PRO A 141 33.96 58.51 -56.31
C PRO A 141 35.44 58.52 -55.90
N LEU A 142 35.97 57.37 -55.48
CA LEU A 142 37.36 57.19 -55.07
C LEU A 142 38.15 56.37 -56.11
N PRO A 143 39.39 56.78 -56.46
CA PRO A 143 40.24 55.97 -57.33
C PRO A 143 40.67 54.67 -56.62
N PRO A 144 40.93 53.57 -57.36
CA PRO A 144 41.32 52.27 -56.78
C PRO A 144 42.54 52.35 -55.84
N THR A 145 43.48 53.25 -56.12
CA THR A 145 44.66 53.46 -55.27
C THR A 145 44.32 54.08 -53.92
N ALA A 146 43.32 54.96 -53.85
CA ALA A 146 42.86 55.53 -52.59
C ALA A 146 42.04 54.52 -51.80
N LEU A 147 41.21 53.71 -52.47
CA LEU A 147 40.48 52.58 -51.87
C LEU A 147 41.41 51.57 -51.22
N ALA A 148 42.47 51.16 -51.92
CA ALA A 148 43.46 50.22 -51.39
C ALA A 148 44.29 50.77 -50.22
N ALA A 149 44.35 52.10 -50.06
CA ALA A 149 45.06 52.75 -48.95
C ALA A 149 44.20 52.86 -47.67
N LEU A 150 42.89 52.62 -47.76
CA LEU A 150 42.00 52.65 -46.60
C LEU A 150 42.21 51.41 -45.72
N PRO A 151 42.08 51.54 -44.39
CA PRO A 151 42.24 50.42 -43.49
C PRO A 151 41.10 49.41 -43.66
N ASP A 152 41.43 48.14 -43.82
CA ASP A 152 40.47 47.05 -43.70
C ASP A 152 40.02 46.91 -42.23
N ASN A 153 38.71 46.91 -42.00
CA ASN A 153 38.15 46.80 -40.66
C ASN A 153 38.54 45.48 -39.97
N ASP A 154 38.69 44.38 -40.72
CA ASP A 154 39.16 43.10 -40.18
C ASP A 154 40.60 43.25 -39.65
N GLN A 155 41.46 43.98 -40.36
CA GLN A 155 42.84 44.29 -39.92
C GLN A 155 42.89 45.26 -38.73
N VAL A 156 41.90 46.13 -38.58
CA VAL A 156 41.75 46.96 -37.37
C VAL A 156 41.47 46.05 -36.16
N LEU A 157 40.59 45.06 -36.29
CA LEU A 157 40.32 44.11 -35.22
C LEU A 157 41.53 43.21 -34.93
N VAL A 158 42.24 42.71 -35.93
CA VAL A 158 43.52 41.97 -35.76
C VAL A 158 44.47 42.75 -34.85
N ARG A 159 44.64 44.06 -35.07
CA ARG A 159 45.50 44.91 -34.23
C ARG A 159 44.99 45.09 -32.81
N ALA A 160 43.67 45.10 -32.58
CA ALA A 160 43.09 45.14 -31.24
C ALA A 160 43.26 43.81 -30.50
N LEU A 161 43.01 42.67 -31.16
CA LEU A 161 43.19 41.32 -30.59
C LEU A 161 44.63 41.07 -30.12
N ARG A 162 45.63 41.62 -30.83
CA ARG A 162 47.04 41.52 -30.40
C ARG A 162 47.39 42.38 -29.18
N ARG A 163 46.59 43.41 -28.87
CA ARG A 163 46.81 44.33 -27.73
C ARG A 163 46.07 43.89 -26.47
N MET A 164 44.95 43.19 -26.62
CA MET A 164 44.11 42.70 -25.53
C MET A 164 44.04 41.16 -25.60
N PRO A 165 44.52 40.41 -24.59
CA PRO A 165 44.41 38.96 -24.57
C PRO A 165 42.94 38.54 -24.75
N THR A 166 42.64 38.00 -25.93
CA THR A 166 41.27 37.70 -26.33
C THR A 166 41.11 36.22 -26.67
N VAL A 167 40.05 35.60 -26.15
CA VAL A 167 39.58 34.27 -26.53
C VAL A 167 38.50 34.41 -27.58
N LEU A 168 38.72 33.84 -28.77
CA LEU A 168 37.71 33.80 -29.82
C LEU A 168 36.95 32.48 -29.81
N GLY A 169 35.62 32.57 -29.89
CA GLY A 169 34.74 31.43 -30.04
C GLY A 169 34.75 30.85 -31.45
N PHE A 170 34.60 29.53 -31.55
CA PHE A 170 34.19 28.84 -32.77
C PHE A 170 33.07 27.86 -32.45
N SER A 171 32.13 27.68 -33.37
CA SER A 171 31.07 26.68 -33.23
C SER A 171 31.57 25.33 -33.72
N VAL A 172 31.06 24.25 -33.14
CA VAL A 172 31.30 22.87 -33.60
C VAL A 172 30.03 22.30 -34.23
N THR A 173 30.19 21.44 -35.24
CA THR A 173 29.06 20.88 -36.01
C THR A 173 29.18 19.37 -36.14
N GLU A 174 28.04 18.69 -36.19
CA GLU A 174 28.00 17.24 -36.42
C GLU A 174 28.37 16.86 -37.85
N SER A 175 28.13 17.75 -38.81
CA SER A 175 28.54 17.57 -40.20
C SER A 175 29.93 18.15 -40.46
N PRO A 176 30.72 17.54 -41.36
CA PRO A 176 31.98 18.11 -41.82
C PRO A 176 31.74 19.48 -42.46
N THR A 177 32.62 20.44 -42.16
CA THR A 177 32.63 21.78 -42.77
C THR A 177 34.00 22.07 -43.36
N GLU A 178 34.07 23.00 -44.32
CA GLU A 178 35.33 23.44 -44.93
C GLU A 178 36.16 24.37 -44.03
N GLY A 179 35.60 24.80 -42.88
CA GLY A 179 36.26 25.72 -41.96
C GLY A 179 37.51 25.11 -41.31
N ARG A 180 38.67 25.75 -41.50
CA ARG A 180 39.92 25.39 -40.81
C ARG A 180 39.98 26.02 -39.42
N LEU A 181 40.26 25.17 -38.42
CA LEU A 181 40.70 25.59 -37.10
C LEU A 181 42.21 25.77 -37.14
N ASP A 182 42.65 27.01 -37.12
CA ASP A 182 44.07 27.34 -37.04
C ASP A 182 44.42 27.70 -35.58
N SER A 183 45.63 27.33 -35.15
CA SER A 183 46.20 27.76 -33.87
C SER A 183 45.42 27.31 -32.61
N LEU A 184 45.08 26.02 -32.52
CA LEU A 184 44.57 25.42 -31.28
C LEU A 184 45.70 25.15 -30.26
N PRO A 185 45.46 25.33 -28.95
CA PRO A 185 46.45 25.04 -27.93
C PRO A 185 46.66 23.54 -27.77
N ARG A 186 47.89 23.13 -27.43
CA ARG A 186 48.17 21.73 -27.09
C ARG A 186 47.64 21.39 -25.71
N ILE A 187 46.63 20.52 -25.65
CA ILE A 187 46.11 19.96 -24.40
C ILE A 187 46.93 18.73 -24.01
N ARG A 188 47.46 18.72 -22.78
CA ARG A 188 48.19 17.57 -22.24
C ARG A 188 47.21 16.51 -21.72
N PHE A 189 47.42 15.24 -22.04
CA PHE A 189 46.66 14.13 -21.47
C PHE A 189 47.64 13.20 -20.75
N ASP A 190 47.32 12.82 -19.51
CA ASP A 190 48.10 11.80 -18.78
C ASP A 190 48.05 10.45 -19.51
N ASN A 191 46.89 10.14 -20.10
CA ASN A 191 46.73 9.01 -20.99
C ASN A 191 46.00 9.45 -22.27
N ARG A 192 46.76 9.56 -23.38
CA ARG A 192 46.23 10.00 -24.68
C ARG A 192 45.08 9.15 -25.21
N ARG A 193 44.94 7.88 -24.80
CA ARG A 193 43.81 7.04 -25.25
C ARG A 193 42.47 7.56 -24.73
N HIS A 194 42.46 8.27 -23.59
CA HIS A 194 41.25 8.80 -22.98
C HIS A 194 40.70 10.06 -23.69
N GLN A 195 41.44 10.66 -24.63
CA GLN A 195 40.88 11.72 -25.50
C GLN A 195 39.67 11.25 -26.31
N ARG A 196 39.50 9.94 -26.51
CA ARG A 196 38.36 9.35 -27.20
C ARG A 196 37.01 9.57 -26.49
N TYR A 197 37.05 9.88 -25.18
CA TYR A 197 35.86 10.14 -24.38
C TYR A 197 35.38 11.59 -24.49
N LEU A 198 36.19 12.51 -25.02
CA LEU A 198 35.72 13.87 -25.25
C LEU A 198 34.57 13.88 -26.28
N PRO A 199 33.56 14.76 -26.09
CA PRO A 199 32.52 15.00 -27.09
C PRO A 199 33.17 15.30 -28.45
N ARG A 200 32.77 14.55 -29.49
CA ARG A 200 33.34 14.65 -30.83
C ARG A 200 32.36 15.30 -31.78
N TYR A 201 32.87 16.25 -32.55
CA TYR A 201 32.19 16.92 -33.64
C TYR A 201 33.03 16.78 -34.91
N GLU A 202 32.38 16.65 -36.08
CA GLU A 202 33.08 16.41 -37.34
C GLU A 202 33.54 17.69 -38.02
N GLY A 203 32.84 18.80 -37.80
CA GLY A 203 33.16 20.11 -38.36
C GLY A 203 33.19 21.23 -37.32
N SER A 204 33.52 22.41 -37.82
CA SER A 204 33.58 23.66 -37.08
C SER A 204 33.36 24.88 -37.97
N VAL A 205 32.79 25.93 -37.38
CA VAL A 205 32.68 27.26 -37.98
C VAL A 205 33.49 28.21 -37.09
N ALA A 206 34.63 28.66 -37.60
CA ALA A 206 35.58 29.49 -36.88
C ALA A 206 35.64 30.90 -37.48
N SER A 207 36.25 31.83 -36.74
CA SER A 207 36.52 33.18 -37.26
C SER A 207 37.54 33.15 -38.42
N LEU A 208 37.69 34.24 -39.16
CA LEU A 208 38.71 34.33 -40.22
C LEU A 208 40.12 33.91 -39.72
N PRO A 209 40.94 33.22 -40.54
CA PRO A 209 42.25 32.72 -40.12
C PRO A 209 43.18 33.78 -39.50
N GLU A 210 43.14 35.01 -40.02
CA GLU A 210 43.91 36.13 -39.49
C GLU A 210 43.45 36.62 -38.11
N LEU A 211 42.15 36.53 -37.81
CA LEU A 211 41.60 36.81 -36.49
C LEU A 211 41.94 35.66 -35.53
N GLN A 212 41.81 34.41 -35.96
CA GLN A 212 42.21 33.23 -35.17
C GLN A 212 43.69 33.30 -34.76
N ALA A 213 44.57 33.68 -35.68
CA ALA A 213 46.01 33.82 -35.42
C ALA A 213 46.37 35.03 -34.54
N ALA A 214 45.52 36.05 -34.50
CA ALA A 214 45.71 37.24 -33.67
C ALA A 214 45.18 37.07 -32.24
N ALA A 215 44.23 36.16 -32.03
CA ALA A 215 43.67 35.83 -30.72
C ALA A 215 44.71 35.15 -29.81
N ALA A 216 44.55 35.33 -28.50
CA ALA A 216 45.37 34.63 -27.51
C ALA A 216 45.05 33.13 -27.47
N MET A 217 43.79 32.76 -27.71
CA MET A 217 43.36 31.36 -27.80
C MET A 217 42.05 31.26 -28.59
N ASN A 218 41.89 30.19 -29.37
CA ASN A 218 40.62 29.82 -30.00
C ASN A 218 39.95 28.71 -29.19
N ALA A 219 38.64 28.82 -28.97
CA ALA A 219 37.91 27.92 -28.08
C ALA A 219 36.50 27.59 -28.59
N ALA A 220 36.05 26.37 -28.30
CA ALA A 220 34.74 25.90 -28.71
C ALA A 220 33.64 26.59 -27.89
N LEU A 221 32.69 27.19 -28.60
CA LEU A 221 31.45 27.76 -28.09
C LEU A 221 30.40 26.65 -28.14
N ILE A 222 30.29 25.91 -27.04
CA ILE A 222 29.35 24.80 -26.94
C ILE A 222 28.84 24.61 -25.51
N MET A 223 27.55 24.30 -25.45
CA MET A 223 26.86 23.81 -24.27
C MET A 223 26.17 22.49 -24.59
N VAL A 224 26.10 21.60 -23.61
CA VAL A 224 25.46 20.30 -23.76
C VAL A 224 24.29 20.23 -22.80
N THR A 225 23.09 20.05 -23.35
CA THR A 225 21.89 19.79 -22.57
C THR A 225 21.69 18.29 -22.42
N ASP A 226 21.08 17.89 -21.31
CA ASP A 226 20.58 16.53 -21.17
C ASP A 226 19.34 16.30 -22.06
N PRO A 227 18.88 15.05 -22.26
CA PRO A 227 17.75 14.73 -23.14
C PRO A 227 16.43 15.43 -22.79
N ASP A 228 16.30 15.94 -21.58
CA ASP A 228 15.16 16.71 -21.10
C ASP A 228 15.28 18.23 -21.34
N GLY A 229 16.36 18.66 -22.01
CA GLY A 229 16.61 20.05 -22.38
C GLY A 229 17.25 20.89 -21.27
N VAL A 230 17.44 20.34 -20.06
CA VAL A 230 18.07 21.05 -18.94
C VAL A 230 19.60 21.02 -19.10
N LEU A 231 20.23 22.17 -18.89
CA LEU A 231 21.67 22.32 -18.91
C LEU A 231 22.24 22.04 -17.52
N ARG A 232 22.81 20.84 -17.35
CA ARG A 232 23.50 20.42 -16.11
C ARG A 232 25.01 20.36 -16.25
N TRP A 233 25.51 20.35 -17.49
CA TRP A 233 26.90 20.04 -17.81
C TRP A 233 27.53 21.13 -18.68
N VAL A 234 28.70 21.59 -18.26
CA VAL A 234 29.56 22.49 -19.04
C VAL A 234 30.80 21.71 -19.48
N PRO A 235 30.96 21.41 -20.78
CA PRO A 235 32.17 20.77 -21.27
C PRO A 235 33.37 21.69 -21.06
N LEU A 236 34.51 21.14 -20.61
CA LEU A 236 35.76 21.90 -20.49
C LEU A 236 36.66 21.67 -21.70
N LEU A 237 36.52 20.53 -22.36
CA LEU A 237 37.29 20.12 -23.52
C LEU A 237 36.36 19.40 -24.50
N VAL A 238 36.61 19.58 -25.79
CA VAL A 238 35.92 18.87 -26.87
C VAL A 238 36.91 18.43 -27.93
N ARG A 239 36.46 17.59 -28.85
CA ARG A 239 37.22 17.20 -30.03
C ARG A 239 36.52 17.71 -31.28
N ALA A 240 37.14 18.68 -31.94
CA ALA A 240 36.67 19.27 -33.19
C ALA A 240 37.49 18.69 -34.35
N GLY A 241 36.88 17.80 -35.13
CA GLY A 241 37.59 17.02 -36.14
C GLY A 241 38.66 16.10 -35.50
N PRO A 242 39.94 16.16 -35.93
CA PRO A 242 41.02 15.38 -35.34
C PRO A 242 41.61 16.01 -34.06
N ASP A 243 41.36 17.30 -33.82
CA ASP A 243 42.04 18.09 -32.80
C ASP A 243 41.22 18.22 -31.53
N ASN A 244 41.92 18.25 -30.38
CA ASN A 244 41.30 18.55 -29.09
C ASN A 244 41.32 20.06 -28.89
N ALA A 245 40.22 20.64 -28.45
CA ALA A 245 40.08 22.06 -28.21
C ALA A 245 39.49 22.34 -26.82
N PRO A 246 39.91 23.44 -26.16
CA PRO A 246 39.22 23.93 -24.97
C PRO A 246 37.87 24.56 -25.34
N THR A 247 36.97 24.65 -24.37
CA THR A 247 35.76 25.45 -24.48
C THR A 247 35.99 26.88 -23.97
N LEU A 248 35.05 27.80 -24.22
CA LEU A 248 35.18 29.20 -23.81
C LEU A 248 35.59 29.38 -22.34
N SER A 249 34.95 28.67 -21.40
CA SER A 249 35.26 28.80 -19.97
C SER A 249 36.67 28.31 -19.62
N SER A 250 37.13 27.18 -20.18
CA SER A 250 38.48 26.67 -19.88
C SER A 250 39.57 27.50 -20.56
N ALA A 251 39.34 27.96 -21.79
CA ALA A 251 40.25 28.84 -22.51
C ALA A 251 40.38 30.21 -21.83
N ALA A 252 39.27 30.82 -21.41
CA ALA A 252 39.27 32.08 -20.68
C ALA A 252 40.13 32.02 -19.43
N LEU A 253 39.98 30.96 -18.64
CA LEU A 253 40.78 30.74 -17.44
C LEU A 253 42.26 30.47 -17.77
N ALA A 254 42.54 29.67 -18.81
CA ALA A 254 43.90 29.35 -19.24
C ALA A 254 44.67 30.60 -19.71
N VAL A 255 44.01 31.48 -20.47
CA VAL A 255 44.58 32.77 -20.90
C VAL A 255 44.77 33.70 -19.70
N ALA A 256 43.79 33.77 -18.78
CA ALA A 256 43.89 34.63 -17.61
C ALA A 256 45.05 34.21 -16.68
N LEU A 257 45.27 32.92 -16.53
CA LEU A 257 46.34 32.36 -15.70
C LEU A 257 47.68 32.20 -16.44
N GLU A 258 47.71 32.42 -17.75
CA GLU A 258 48.85 32.11 -18.62
C GLU A 258 49.36 30.66 -18.42
N ALA A 259 48.42 29.72 -18.26
CA ALA A 259 48.70 28.36 -17.84
C ALA A 259 48.25 27.31 -18.87
N PRO A 260 48.99 26.20 -19.03
CA PRO A 260 48.58 25.11 -19.92
C PRO A 260 47.38 24.35 -19.36
N ILE A 261 46.61 23.74 -20.26
CA ILE A 261 45.48 22.87 -19.92
C ILE A 261 45.94 21.42 -19.95
N ALA A 262 45.63 20.68 -18.88
CA ALA A 262 45.90 19.24 -18.80
C ALA A 262 44.64 18.46 -18.38
N ALA A 263 44.41 17.33 -19.03
CA ALA A 263 43.35 16.38 -18.74
C ALA A 263 43.89 15.19 -17.95
N HIS A 264 43.33 14.98 -16.77
CA HIS A 264 43.63 13.87 -15.87
C HIS A 264 42.62 12.75 -16.09
N SER A 265 43.13 11.52 -16.18
CA SER A 265 42.32 10.36 -16.54
C SER A 265 42.45 9.25 -15.51
N ARG A 266 41.36 8.52 -15.27
CA ARG A 266 41.31 7.32 -14.43
C ARG A 266 40.52 6.23 -15.16
N ASP A 267 41.01 5.00 -15.12
CA ASP A 267 40.43 3.75 -15.67
C ASP A 267 39.55 3.91 -16.94
N ARG A 268 38.32 4.42 -16.78
CA ARG A 268 37.23 4.49 -17.76
C ARG A 268 36.93 5.87 -18.35
N GLY A 269 37.75 6.90 -18.15
CA GLY A 269 37.54 8.22 -18.74
C GLY A 269 38.40 9.33 -18.15
N LEU A 270 37.95 10.57 -18.35
CA LEU A 270 38.47 11.73 -17.61
C LEU A 270 37.94 11.74 -16.17
N GLU A 271 38.72 12.29 -15.25
CA GLU A 271 38.32 12.51 -13.85
C GLU A 271 38.42 14.00 -13.47
N ALA A 272 39.37 14.71 -14.08
CA ALA A 272 39.54 16.14 -13.86
C ALA A 272 40.25 16.81 -15.04
N VAL A 273 40.10 18.13 -15.14
CA VAL A 273 40.90 19.00 -16.01
C VAL A 273 41.60 20.03 -15.13
N SER A 274 42.92 20.16 -15.26
CA SER A 274 43.70 21.18 -14.56
C SER A 274 44.08 22.33 -15.47
N ILE A 275 44.03 23.53 -14.92
CA ILE A 275 44.41 24.80 -15.56
C ILE A 275 45.17 25.61 -14.52
N GLY A 276 46.49 25.66 -14.66
CA GLY A 276 47.37 26.26 -13.64
C GLY A 276 47.20 25.57 -12.28
N ALA A 277 46.83 26.33 -11.25
CA ALA A 277 46.63 25.83 -9.90
C ALA A 277 45.23 25.20 -9.66
N TYR A 278 44.29 25.36 -10.59
CA TYR A 278 42.92 24.88 -10.42
C TYR A 278 42.79 23.47 -10.98
N THR A 279 42.26 22.55 -10.16
CA THR A 279 41.89 21.19 -10.59
C THR A 279 40.39 21.08 -10.57
N ILE A 280 39.80 20.97 -11.76
CA ILE A 280 38.36 21.00 -11.97
C ILE A 280 37.88 19.55 -12.11
N PRO A 281 37.09 19.02 -11.17
CA PRO A 281 36.57 17.67 -11.29
C PRO A 281 35.56 17.58 -12.44
N THR A 282 35.65 16.52 -13.23
CA THR A 282 34.78 16.28 -14.38
C THR A 282 34.14 14.90 -14.34
N ASP A 283 33.10 14.72 -15.13
CA ASP A 283 32.66 13.37 -15.50
C ASP A 283 33.66 12.68 -16.45
N ARG A 284 33.35 11.43 -16.81
CA ARG A 284 34.18 10.62 -17.72
C ARG A 284 34.39 11.25 -19.11
N PHE A 285 33.56 12.21 -19.49
CA PHE A 285 33.57 12.88 -20.78
C PHE A 285 34.23 14.26 -20.73
N GLY A 286 34.79 14.68 -19.58
CA GLY A 286 35.45 15.98 -19.43
C GLY A 286 34.48 17.15 -19.25
N ARG A 287 33.27 16.87 -18.73
CA ARG A 287 32.25 17.89 -18.44
C ARG A 287 32.20 18.16 -16.94
N MET A 288 32.16 19.43 -16.57
CA MET A 288 31.92 19.89 -15.20
C MET A 288 30.42 20.02 -14.97
N ARG A 289 29.94 19.60 -13.81
CA ARG A 289 28.53 19.83 -13.44
C ARG A 289 28.34 21.28 -13.00
N LEU A 290 27.36 21.97 -13.58
CA LEU A 290 27.02 23.34 -13.23
C LEU A 290 26.37 23.38 -11.85
N TYR A 291 26.92 24.18 -10.94
CA TYR A 291 26.32 24.50 -9.65
C TYR A 291 25.77 25.92 -9.72
N ASP A 292 24.50 26.00 -10.13
CA ASP A 292 23.80 27.24 -10.42
C ASP A 292 23.68 28.13 -9.17
N SER A 293 23.82 29.43 -9.40
CA SER A 293 23.75 30.52 -8.41
C SER A 293 22.63 31.53 -8.71
N GLY A 294 21.83 31.25 -9.74
CA GLY A 294 20.76 32.11 -10.25
C GLY A 294 21.26 33.29 -11.07
N SER A 295 20.36 33.88 -11.86
CA SER A 295 20.65 35.06 -12.67
C SER A 295 20.74 36.32 -11.82
N ARG A 296 21.74 37.16 -12.08
CA ARG A 296 22.05 38.32 -11.24
C ARG A 296 22.37 39.56 -12.08
N PRO A 297 21.59 40.67 -11.93
CA PRO A 297 21.84 41.89 -12.69
C PRO A 297 23.23 42.49 -12.48
N ASP A 298 23.83 42.31 -11.30
CA ASP A 298 25.15 42.87 -11.00
C ASP A 298 26.30 42.21 -11.79
N ARG A 299 26.07 41.08 -12.47
CA ARG A 299 27.05 40.46 -13.37
C ARG A 299 27.20 41.19 -14.69
N TYR A 300 26.21 41.99 -15.05
CA TYR A 300 26.10 42.61 -16.37
C TYR A 300 26.60 44.05 -16.33
N VAL A 301 27.39 44.40 -17.33
CA VAL A 301 27.84 45.75 -17.62
C VAL A 301 27.48 46.04 -19.07
N SER A 302 26.68 47.07 -19.32
CA SER A 302 26.27 47.43 -20.69
C SER A 302 27.49 47.75 -21.56
N ALA A 303 27.55 47.21 -22.77
CA ALA A 303 28.61 47.51 -23.74
C ALA A 303 28.67 49.01 -24.07
N THR A 304 27.55 49.71 -23.97
CA THR A 304 27.47 51.17 -24.05
C THR A 304 28.34 51.86 -23.02
N ASP A 305 28.25 51.42 -21.75
CA ASP A 305 28.98 52.08 -20.66
C ASP A 305 30.49 51.92 -20.81
N VAL A 306 30.92 50.82 -21.43
CA VAL A 306 32.32 50.60 -21.82
C VAL A 306 32.69 51.51 -23.00
N LEU A 307 31.92 51.52 -24.09
CA LEU A 307 32.23 52.26 -25.31
C LEU A 307 32.21 53.78 -25.14
N ASP A 308 31.33 54.29 -24.28
CA ASP A 308 31.24 55.71 -23.95
C ASP A 308 32.24 56.13 -22.86
N GLY A 309 32.93 55.18 -22.21
CA GLY A 309 33.87 55.45 -21.13
C GLY A 309 33.20 55.98 -19.86
N THR A 310 31.98 55.55 -19.55
CA THR A 310 31.22 55.98 -18.36
C THR A 310 31.52 55.14 -17.12
N LEU A 311 32.27 54.05 -17.27
CA LEU A 311 32.65 53.19 -16.16
C LEU A 311 33.63 53.87 -15.20
N PRO A 312 33.49 53.66 -13.88
CA PRO A 312 34.49 54.09 -12.90
C PRO A 312 35.87 53.52 -13.21
N GLU A 313 36.92 54.28 -12.92
CA GLU A 313 38.30 53.79 -13.03
C GLU A 313 38.50 52.55 -12.13
N GLY A 314 39.06 51.48 -12.69
CA GLY A 314 39.21 50.20 -11.99
C GLY A 314 37.94 49.34 -11.90
N ALA A 315 36.82 49.73 -12.53
CA ALA A 315 35.58 48.94 -12.49
C ALA A 315 35.74 47.50 -13.02
N LEU A 316 36.71 47.25 -13.91
CA LEU A 316 37.03 45.95 -14.48
C LEU A 316 38.45 45.49 -14.13
N GLU A 317 39.03 46.02 -13.04
CA GLU A 317 40.40 45.71 -12.65
C GLU A 317 40.63 44.21 -12.45
N ASN A 318 41.57 43.66 -13.24
CA ASN A 318 41.92 42.24 -13.26
C ASN A 318 40.72 41.31 -13.54
N ALA A 319 39.70 41.79 -14.26
CA ALA A 319 38.51 41.01 -14.57
C ALA A 319 38.66 40.13 -15.82
N ILE A 320 38.02 38.97 -15.81
CA ILE A 320 37.72 38.18 -17.00
C ILE A 320 36.36 38.65 -17.52
N VAL A 321 36.33 39.23 -18.71
CA VAL A 321 35.11 39.80 -19.28
C VAL A 321 34.61 38.94 -20.43
N VAL A 322 33.33 38.56 -20.39
CA VAL A 322 32.67 37.78 -21.45
C VAL A 322 31.76 38.72 -22.22
N VAL A 323 32.07 38.97 -23.49
CA VAL A 323 31.29 39.84 -24.36
C VAL A 323 30.25 38.98 -25.07
N GLY A 324 28.97 39.26 -24.81
CA GLY A 324 27.84 38.55 -25.38
C GLY A 324 26.59 39.43 -25.42
N SER A 325 25.46 38.87 -25.83
CA SER A 325 24.22 39.62 -26.03
C SER A 325 23.08 39.10 -25.16
N SER A 326 22.41 39.98 -24.43
CA SER A 326 21.12 39.75 -23.78
C SER A 326 19.93 40.33 -24.54
N ALA A 327 20.18 41.14 -25.58
CA ALA A 327 19.14 41.75 -26.42
C ALA A 327 18.17 40.71 -27.04
N ALA A 328 16.93 41.12 -27.23
CA ALA A 328 15.89 40.26 -27.78
C ALA A 328 16.22 39.85 -29.22
N GLY A 329 16.09 38.55 -29.52
CA GLY A 329 16.44 37.99 -30.83
C GLY A 329 17.92 37.68 -31.04
N LEU A 330 18.81 38.12 -30.13
CA LEU A 330 20.25 37.83 -30.17
C LEU A 330 20.73 36.94 -29.01
N LYS A 331 19.98 36.86 -27.91
CA LYS A 331 20.32 35.99 -26.78
C LYS A 331 20.04 34.51 -27.06
N ASP A 332 21.00 33.64 -26.74
CA ASP A 332 20.79 32.19 -26.66
C ASP A 332 20.19 31.85 -25.29
N ILE A 333 18.93 31.38 -25.26
CA ILE A 333 18.22 31.08 -24.01
C ILE A 333 18.37 29.60 -23.67
N ARG A 334 18.79 29.33 -22.43
CA ARG A 334 18.94 27.98 -21.89
C ARG A 334 18.10 27.78 -20.64
N ILE A 335 17.77 26.53 -20.36
CA ILE A 335 17.08 26.11 -19.15
C ILE A 335 18.12 25.51 -18.20
N THR A 336 18.13 25.95 -16.95
CA THR A 336 18.98 25.39 -15.89
C THR A 336 18.10 24.73 -14.82
N ALA A 337 18.74 24.14 -13.80
CA ALA A 337 18.03 23.56 -12.67
C ALA A 337 17.27 24.61 -11.83
N LEU A 338 17.68 25.88 -11.87
CA LEU A 338 17.12 26.95 -11.05
C LEU A 338 16.15 27.84 -11.83
N GLU A 339 16.41 28.09 -13.11
CA GLU A 339 15.67 29.04 -13.93
C GLU A 339 15.31 28.48 -15.31
N GLY A 340 14.12 28.83 -15.79
CA GLY A 340 13.60 28.39 -17.09
C GLY A 340 14.12 29.18 -18.29
N ALA A 341 14.89 30.26 -18.10
CA ALA A 341 15.38 31.10 -19.18
C ALA A 341 16.62 31.92 -18.76
N VAL A 342 17.82 31.38 -19.01
CA VAL A 342 19.11 32.00 -18.71
C VAL A 342 19.88 32.29 -20.01
N PRO A 343 20.46 33.49 -20.20
CA PRO A 343 21.33 33.76 -21.33
C PRO A 343 22.59 32.87 -21.33
N GLY A 344 22.96 32.30 -22.48
CA GLY A 344 24.11 31.41 -22.60
C GLY A 344 25.43 32.02 -22.10
N VAL A 345 25.65 33.31 -22.36
CA VAL A 345 26.82 34.06 -21.87
C VAL A 345 26.95 34.01 -20.33
N GLU A 346 25.83 34.00 -19.61
CA GLU A 346 25.82 33.91 -18.14
C GLU A 346 26.25 32.53 -17.66
N ILE A 347 25.97 31.45 -18.41
CA ILE A 347 26.39 30.09 -18.06
C ILE A 347 27.92 29.98 -18.08
N HIS A 348 28.57 30.59 -19.07
CA HIS A 348 30.04 30.63 -19.13
C HIS A 348 30.64 31.41 -17.97
N LEU A 349 30.02 32.53 -17.59
CA LEU A 349 30.40 33.29 -16.39
C LEU A 349 30.22 32.46 -15.11
N GLN A 350 29.06 31.82 -14.94
CA GLN A 350 28.79 30.99 -13.76
C GLN A 350 29.79 29.83 -13.64
N ALA A 351 30.15 29.20 -14.76
CA ALA A 351 31.16 28.16 -14.79
C ALA A 351 32.54 28.69 -14.35
N LEU A 352 32.94 29.88 -14.80
CA LEU A 352 34.19 30.53 -14.38
C LEU A 352 34.17 30.87 -12.89
N GLU A 353 33.11 31.51 -12.38
CA GLU A 353 32.95 31.79 -10.96
C GLU A 353 33.04 30.52 -10.11
N GLN A 354 32.40 29.43 -10.55
CA GLN A 354 32.39 28.15 -9.87
C GLN A 354 33.81 27.56 -9.79
N ILE A 355 34.56 27.61 -10.89
CA ILE A 355 35.95 27.13 -10.94
C ILE A 355 36.85 27.97 -10.02
N LEU A 356 36.73 29.29 -10.09
CA LEU A 356 37.52 30.22 -9.28
C LEU A 356 37.19 30.11 -7.79
N ALA A 357 35.93 29.80 -7.44
CA ALA A 357 35.50 29.55 -6.06
C ALA A 357 35.91 28.17 -5.53
N GLY A 358 36.29 27.23 -6.40
CA GLY A 358 36.62 25.86 -6.02
C GLY A 358 35.42 25.06 -5.49
N GLN A 359 34.19 25.45 -5.83
CA GLN A 359 32.95 24.82 -5.35
C GLN A 359 32.37 23.91 -6.43
N PHE A 360 32.52 22.60 -6.30
CA PHE A 360 32.12 21.65 -7.34
C PHE A 360 31.06 20.66 -6.86
N LEU A 361 30.14 20.31 -7.77
CA LEU A 361 29.27 19.16 -7.61
C LEU A 361 29.90 17.95 -8.30
N THR A 362 30.13 16.89 -7.54
CA THR A 362 30.81 15.68 -8.04
C THR A 362 30.03 14.42 -7.69
N ARG A 363 30.14 13.42 -8.56
CA ARG A 363 29.69 12.05 -8.27
C ARG A 363 30.81 11.05 -8.57
N PRO A 364 31.72 10.83 -7.62
CA PRO A 364 32.79 9.86 -7.78
C PRO A 364 32.24 8.44 -8.01
N ASP A 365 32.97 7.63 -8.79
CA ASP A 365 32.60 6.22 -9.04
C ASP A 365 32.47 5.38 -7.75
N SER A 366 33.22 5.75 -6.70
CA SER A 366 33.16 5.11 -5.38
C SER A 366 31.81 5.31 -4.68
N VAL A 367 31.12 6.43 -4.93
CA VAL A 367 29.80 6.71 -4.34
C VAL A 367 28.79 5.70 -4.85
N ARG A 368 28.79 5.44 -6.17
CA ARG A 368 27.95 4.40 -6.77
C ARG A 368 28.21 3.02 -6.17
N GLN A 369 29.47 2.67 -5.93
CA GLN A 369 29.83 1.40 -5.31
C GLN A 369 29.34 1.32 -3.86
N ALA A 370 29.46 2.42 -3.11
CA ALA A 370 28.96 2.51 -1.74
C ALA A 370 27.42 2.43 -1.65
N GLU A 371 26.70 3.09 -2.57
CA GLU A 371 25.23 3.01 -2.69
C GLU A 371 24.78 1.56 -2.87
N LEU A 372 25.39 0.84 -3.80
CA LEU A 372 25.06 -0.56 -4.08
C LEU A 372 25.44 -1.47 -2.91
N ALA A 373 26.64 -1.30 -2.34
CA ALA A 373 27.09 -2.09 -1.20
C ALA A 373 26.19 -1.90 0.02
N GLY A 374 25.79 -0.64 0.30
CA GLY A 374 24.83 -0.31 1.35
C GLY A 374 23.47 -0.94 1.11
N LEU A 375 22.95 -0.85 -0.11
CA LEU A 375 21.68 -1.49 -0.48
C LEU A 375 21.74 -3.01 -0.29
N ILE A 376 22.82 -3.67 -0.73
CA ILE A 376 23.01 -5.12 -0.54
C ILE A 376 23.09 -5.47 0.96
N ALA A 377 23.84 -4.71 1.75
CA ALA A 377 23.97 -4.95 3.19
C ALA A 377 22.62 -4.85 3.92
N VAL A 378 21.83 -3.80 3.64
CA VAL A 378 20.48 -3.64 4.20
C VAL A 378 19.54 -4.74 3.70
N SER A 379 19.66 -5.12 2.43
CA SER A 379 18.87 -6.20 1.83
C SER A 379 19.12 -7.54 2.53
N LEU A 380 20.39 -7.89 2.77
CA LEU A 380 20.77 -9.11 3.49
C LEU A 380 20.27 -9.09 4.94
N LEU A 381 20.36 -7.93 5.61
CA LEU A 381 19.83 -7.76 6.97
C LEU A 381 18.31 -7.98 7.01
N MET A 382 17.57 -7.38 6.07
CA MET A 382 16.12 -7.55 5.96
C MET A 382 15.75 -9.02 5.70
N LEU A 383 16.41 -9.68 4.75
CA LEU A 383 16.17 -11.10 4.45
C LEU A 383 16.49 -12.01 5.63
N GLY A 384 17.59 -11.74 6.35
CA GLY A 384 17.96 -12.48 7.56
C GLY A 384 16.89 -12.37 8.65
N LEU A 385 16.40 -11.15 8.91
CA LEU A 385 15.33 -10.93 9.88
C LEU A 385 14.00 -11.56 9.42
N ALA A 386 13.65 -11.40 8.15
CA ALA A 386 12.46 -12.02 7.56
C ALA A 386 12.47 -13.55 7.72
N ALA A 387 13.65 -14.19 7.62
CA ALA A 387 13.81 -15.62 7.78
C ALA A 387 13.61 -16.08 9.25
N THR A 388 14.12 -15.32 10.23
CA THR A 388 13.97 -15.65 11.66
C THR A 388 12.51 -15.60 12.14
N GLN A 389 11.70 -14.74 11.56
CA GLN A 389 10.31 -14.50 11.98
C GLN A 389 9.34 -15.62 11.61
N GLY A 390 9.74 -16.55 10.73
CA GLY A 390 9.01 -17.79 10.50
C GLY A 390 9.17 -18.80 11.65
N GLY A 391 10.30 -18.84 12.35
CA GLY A 391 10.58 -19.91 13.32
C GLY A 391 9.72 -19.88 14.58
N ALA A 392 9.26 -18.70 15.00
CA ALA A 392 8.63 -18.46 16.31
C ALA A 392 7.14 -18.88 16.41
N ALA A 393 6.73 -19.96 15.74
CA ALA A 393 5.36 -20.46 15.78
C ALA A 393 5.00 -21.24 17.07
N GLN A 394 5.95 -21.47 17.99
CA GLN A 394 5.77 -22.34 19.17
C GLN A 394 5.63 -21.62 20.54
N GLY A 395 5.85 -20.31 20.65
CA GLY A 395 5.81 -19.59 21.94
C GLY A 395 4.73 -18.51 21.99
N GLY A 396 3.88 -18.52 23.02
CA GLY A 396 2.63 -17.75 23.16
C GLY A 396 2.70 -16.21 23.25
N ARG A 397 3.65 -15.54 22.61
CA ARG A 397 3.70 -14.06 22.52
C ARG A 397 3.93 -13.61 21.06
N ARG A 398 2.86 -13.64 20.26
CA ARG A 398 2.88 -13.21 18.85
C ARG A 398 2.73 -11.68 18.73
N SER A 399 3.74 -10.92 19.14
CA SER A 399 3.89 -9.55 18.63
C SER A 399 4.31 -9.64 17.16
N VAL A 400 3.56 -9.01 16.26
CA VAL A 400 3.96 -8.93 14.85
C VAL A 400 5.30 -8.20 14.81
N PRO A 401 6.40 -8.84 14.37
CA PRO A 401 7.71 -8.21 14.39
C PRO A 401 7.71 -7.00 13.43
N ILE A 402 7.70 -5.81 14.00
CA ILE A 402 7.76 -4.53 13.26
C ILE A 402 9.20 -4.27 12.75
N ALA A 403 10.16 -5.08 13.20
CA ALA A 403 11.60 -4.86 13.02
C ALA A 403 12.07 -4.68 11.55
N PRO A 404 11.67 -5.49 10.55
CA PRO A 404 12.14 -5.30 9.17
C PRO A 404 11.65 -4.00 8.56
N TRP A 405 10.40 -3.63 8.83
CA TRP A 405 9.82 -2.38 8.37
C TRP A 405 10.47 -1.17 9.05
N MET A 406 10.73 -1.24 10.36
CA MET A 406 11.48 -0.19 11.06
C MET A 406 12.89 -0.02 10.50
N ILE A 407 13.58 -1.13 10.23
CA ILE A 407 14.91 -1.11 9.61
C ILE A 407 14.84 -0.49 8.22
N ALA A 408 13.82 -0.82 7.44
CA ALA A 408 13.63 -0.22 6.12
C ALA A 408 13.45 1.30 6.21
N VAL A 409 12.62 1.77 7.15
CA VAL A 409 12.39 3.20 7.39
C VAL A 409 13.67 3.91 7.88
N ILE A 410 14.38 3.31 8.83
CA ILE A 410 15.63 3.86 9.37
C ILE A 410 16.72 3.91 8.30
N ALA A 411 16.88 2.84 7.52
CA ALA A 411 17.86 2.78 6.43
C ALA A 411 17.54 3.81 5.34
N ALA A 412 16.27 3.92 4.94
CA ALA A 412 15.83 4.93 3.98
C ALA A 412 16.12 6.36 4.49
N GLY A 413 15.73 6.66 5.73
CA GLY A 413 16.03 7.96 6.35
C GLY A 413 17.53 8.24 6.47
N GLY A 414 18.32 7.22 6.82
CA GLY A 414 19.78 7.32 6.90
C GLY A 414 20.44 7.60 5.56
N VAL A 415 19.99 6.95 4.48
CA VAL A 415 20.48 7.22 3.11
C VAL A 415 20.14 8.64 2.69
N THR A 416 18.89 9.09 2.88
CA THR A 416 18.49 10.45 2.54
C THR A 416 19.26 11.50 3.35
N ALA A 417 19.45 11.28 4.65
CA ALA A 417 20.23 12.17 5.51
C ALA A 417 21.71 12.23 5.07
N THR A 418 22.29 11.08 4.71
CA THR A 418 23.68 11.01 4.22
C THR A 418 23.82 11.74 2.89
N ALA A 419 22.85 11.62 1.99
CA ALA A 419 22.85 12.34 0.71
C ALA A 419 22.79 13.86 0.91
N LEU A 420 21.90 14.34 1.78
CA LEU A 420 21.79 15.77 2.12
C LEU A 420 23.07 16.30 2.76
N TRP A 421 23.63 15.56 3.72
CA TRP A 421 24.87 15.93 4.38
C TRP A 421 26.06 15.97 3.40
N ALA A 422 26.19 14.97 2.52
CA ALA A 422 27.26 14.90 1.53
C ALA A 422 27.18 16.03 0.50
N PHE A 423 25.96 16.38 0.09
CA PHE A 423 25.70 17.52 -0.79
C PHE A 423 26.11 18.85 -0.12
N GLN A 424 25.61 19.13 1.09
CA GLN A 424 25.85 20.41 1.76
C GLN A 424 27.31 20.63 2.20
N THR A 425 28.01 19.57 2.62
CA THR A 425 29.35 19.70 3.20
C THR A 425 30.49 19.49 2.21
N ARG A 426 30.28 18.64 1.19
CA ARG A 426 31.33 18.22 0.25
C ARG A 426 30.97 18.40 -1.22
N GLY A 427 29.75 18.85 -1.55
CA GLY A 427 29.28 18.91 -2.94
C GLY A 427 29.21 17.53 -3.60
N VAL A 428 29.07 16.44 -2.82
CA VAL A 428 29.02 15.08 -3.36
C VAL A 428 27.57 14.66 -3.55
N LEU A 429 27.23 14.26 -4.77
CA LEU A 429 25.90 13.80 -5.15
C LEU A 429 25.77 12.30 -4.89
N VAL A 430 24.94 11.96 -3.92
CA VAL A 430 24.48 10.60 -3.60
C VAL A 430 23.04 10.46 -4.07
N ASP A 431 22.65 9.31 -4.61
CA ASP A 431 21.26 9.00 -4.98
C ASP A 431 20.46 8.58 -3.74
N PRO A 432 19.52 9.43 -3.26
CA PRO A 432 18.70 9.07 -2.12
C PRO A 432 17.45 8.29 -2.52
N LEU A 433 17.03 8.32 -3.79
CA LEU A 433 15.69 7.92 -4.21
C LEU A 433 15.59 6.40 -4.38
N TRP A 434 16.46 5.82 -5.20
CA TRP A 434 16.34 4.41 -5.59
C TRP A 434 16.73 3.43 -4.47
N PRO A 435 17.84 3.63 -3.73
CA PRO A 435 18.16 2.77 -2.59
C PRO A 435 17.09 2.85 -1.49
N ALA A 436 16.62 4.06 -1.14
CA ALA A 436 15.58 4.23 -0.13
C ALA A 436 14.24 3.66 -0.58
N GLY A 437 13.81 3.96 -1.81
CA GLY A 437 12.56 3.47 -2.39
C GLY A 437 12.50 1.94 -2.49
N THR A 438 13.61 1.31 -2.88
CA THR A 438 13.72 -0.17 -2.94
C THR A 438 13.51 -0.80 -1.57
N VAL A 439 14.22 -0.29 -0.56
CA VAL A 439 14.16 -0.82 0.81
C VAL A 439 12.79 -0.58 1.44
N LEU A 440 12.20 0.61 1.24
CA LEU A 440 10.84 0.92 1.71
C LEU A 440 9.78 0.05 1.05
N LEU A 441 9.85 -0.15 -0.27
CA LEU A 441 8.90 -0.97 -1.01
C LEU A 441 9.00 -2.44 -0.57
N ALA A 442 10.22 -2.97 -0.44
CA ALA A 442 10.43 -4.34 0.06
C ALA A 442 9.87 -4.50 1.49
N GLY A 443 10.15 -3.54 2.39
CA GLY A 443 9.64 -3.56 3.75
C GLY A 443 8.12 -3.43 3.83
N LEU A 444 7.51 -2.62 2.97
CA LEU A 444 6.05 -2.50 2.86
C LEU A 444 5.40 -3.79 2.38
N VAL A 445 5.92 -4.39 1.31
CA VAL A 445 5.39 -5.65 0.76
C VAL A 445 5.53 -6.78 1.77
N GLU A 446 6.69 -6.90 2.43
CA GLU A 446 6.89 -7.86 3.51
C GLU A 446 5.86 -7.67 4.63
N ARG A 447 5.64 -6.41 5.05
CA ARG A 447 4.68 -6.05 6.11
C ARG A 447 3.23 -6.42 5.74
N LEU A 448 2.82 -6.16 4.51
CA LEU A 448 1.48 -6.47 4.00
C LEU A 448 1.25 -7.99 3.94
N ILE A 449 2.24 -8.75 3.49
CA ILE A 449 2.16 -10.22 3.47
C ILE A 449 2.03 -10.77 4.90
N LEU A 450 2.83 -10.28 5.85
CA LEU A 450 2.74 -10.66 7.26
C LEU A 450 1.36 -10.32 7.87
N LEU A 451 0.79 -9.16 7.54
CA LEU A 451 -0.57 -8.80 7.98
C LEU A 451 -1.61 -9.78 7.44
N ALA A 452 -1.53 -10.12 6.15
CA ALA A 452 -2.43 -11.05 5.51
C ALA A 452 -2.33 -12.47 6.12
N GLU A 453 -1.12 -12.94 6.43
CA GLU A 453 -0.89 -14.22 7.13
C GLU A 453 -1.56 -14.23 8.51
N VAL A 454 -1.35 -13.18 9.32
CA VAL A 454 -1.94 -13.06 10.65
C VAL A 454 -3.47 -13.03 10.59
N HIS A 455 -4.05 -12.31 9.62
CA HIS A 455 -5.51 -12.23 9.45
C HIS A 455 -6.11 -13.57 9.00
N ARG A 456 -5.46 -14.27 8.06
CA ARG A 456 -5.90 -15.60 7.62
C ARG A 456 -5.90 -16.60 8.76
N GLU A 457 -4.88 -16.58 9.61
CA GLU A 457 -4.80 -17.49 10.74
C GLU A 457 -5.91 -17.23 11.76
N ARG A 458 -6.16 -15.96 12.11
CA ARG A 458 -7.27 -15.57 13.00
C ARG A 458 -8.63 -15.98 12.45
N SER A 459 -8.87 -15.75 11.15
CA SER A 459 -10.13 -16.11 10.51
C SER A 459 -10.36 -17.63 10.47
N ARG A 460 -9.30 -18.43 10.25
CA ARG A 460 -9.40 -19.90 10.32
C ARG A 460 -9.79 -20.40 11.70
N ILE A 461 -9.14 -19.86 12.74
CA ILE A 461 -9.47 -20.20 14.12
C ILE A 461 -10.93 -19.86 14.40
N ARG A 462 -11.37 -18.64 14.07
CA ARG A 462 -12.76 -18.19 14.24
C ARG A 462 -13.76 -19.12 13.52
N ASN A 463 -13.53 -19.41 12.25
CA ASN A 463 -14.43 -20.27 11.44
C ASN A 463 -14.49 -21.72 11.95
N ALA A 464 -13.43 -22.21 12.59
CA ALA A 464 -13.46 -23.52 13.23
C ALA A 464 -14.38 -23.52 14.45
N PHE A 465 -14.36 -22.46 15.26
CA PHE A 465 -15.22 -22.32 16.45
C PHE A 465 -16.71 -22.14 16.10
N THR A 466 -17.05 -21.45 15.00
CA THR A 466 -18.45 -21.26 14.56
C THR A 466 -19.16 -22.56 14.17
N ARG A 467 -18.43 -23.65 13.90
CA ARG A 467 -19.04 -24.95 13.62
C ARG A 467 -19.54 -25.68 14.87
N TYR A 468 -19.12 -25.25 16.05
CA TYR A 468 -19.42 -25.92 17.32
C TYR A 468 -20.22 -25.04 18.28
N LEU A 469 -20.29 -23.73 18.05
CA LEU A 469 -20.94 -22.75 18.93
C LEU A 469 -21.74 -21.74 18.10
N ALA A 470 -22.86 -21.26 18.63
CA ALA A 470 -23.64 -20.18 18.02
C ALA A 470 -22.74 -18.95 17.74
N PRO A 471 -22.92 -18.21 16.63
CA PRO A 471 -22.05 -17.09 16.25
C PRO A 471 -21.85 -16.07 17.38
N ALA A 472 -22.92 -15.73 18.10
CA ALA A 472 -22.90 -14.82 19.23
C ALA A 472 -21.97 -15.29 20.38
N LEU A 473 -21.83 -16.61 20.59
CA LEU A 473 -20.96 -17.18 21.60
C LEU A 473 -19.49 -17.19 21.16
N VAL A 474 -19.21 -17.39 19.87
CA VAL A 474 -17.85 -17.29 19.31
C VAL A 474 -17.32 -15.87 19.43
N ASP A 475 -18.17 -14.87 19.16
CA ASP A 475 -17.80 -13.46 19.31
C ASP A 475 -17.54 -13.11 20.77
N ARG A 476 -18.38 -13.58 21.71
CA ARG A 476 -18.20 -13.37 23.16
C ARG A 476 -16.94 -14.07 23.68
N LEU A 477 -16.65 -15.30 23.28
CA LEU A 477 -15.43 -16.03 23.66
C LEU A 477 -14.16 -15.45 23.04
N SER A 478 -14.26 -14.88 21.85
CA SER A 478 -13.14 -14.16 21.20
C SER A 478 -12.85 -12.84 21.91
N ALA A 479 -13.87 -12.17 22.44
CA ALA A 479 -13.76 -10.94 23.22
C ALA A 479 -13.27 -11.21 24.65
N ASP A 480 -13.73 -12.28 25.29
CA ASP A 480 -13.34 -12.68 26.65
C ASP A 480 -13.02 -14.19 26.75
N PRO A 481 -11.74 -14.57 26.54
CA PRO A 481 -11.30 -15.95 26.67
C PRO A 481 -11.38 -16.51 28.10
N SER A 482 -11.59 -15.67 29.12
CA SER A 482 -11.62 -16.11 30.52
C SER A 482 -12.87 -16.93 30.87
N MET A 483 -13.92 -16.85 30.04
CA MET A 483 -15.13 -17.68 30.16
C MET A 483 -14.90 -19.17 29.89
N LEU A 484 -13.72 -19.60 29.46
CA LEU A 484 -13.35 -21.02 29.25
C LEU A 484 -12.79 -21.71 30.52
N ARG A 485 -12.90 -21.10 31.69
CA ARG A 485 -12.45 -21.70 32.96
C ARG A 485 -13.56 -22.52 33.60
N LEU A 486 -13.18 -23.56 34.36
CA LEU A 486 -14.12 -24.32 35.20
C LEU A 486 -14.83 -23.38 36.18
N GLY A 487 -16.14 -23.60 36.33
CA GLY A 487 -17.01 -22.72 37.09
C GLY A 487 -18.28 -22.38 36.30
N GLY A 488 -19.21 -21.73 36.98
CA GLY A 488 -20.53 -21.41 36.42
C GLY A 488 -21.31 -20.50 37.36
N ASP A 489 -22.46 -20.04 36.86
CA ASP A 489 -23.36 -19.15 37.60
C ASP A 489 -24.71 -19.84 37.82
N ARG A 490 -25.41 -19.46 38.89
CA ARG A 490 -26.83 -19.80 39.05
C ARG A 490 -27.66 -18.89 38.16
N ARG A 491 -28.45 -19.47 37.26
CA ARG A 491 -29.31 -18.75 36.33
C ARG A 491 -30.68 -19.41 36.21
N ASP A 492 -31.70 -18.61 35.98
CA ASP A 492 -33.02 -19.09 35.62
C ASP A 492 -33.04 -19.42 34.13
N LEU A 493 -33.29 -20.69 33.81
CA LEU A 493 -33.22 -21.21 32.45
C LEU A 493 -34.52 -21.97 32.14
N THR A 494 -34.86 -22.05 30.86
CA THR A 494 -35.78 -23.07 30.36
C THR A 494 -34.96 -24.19 29.74
N VAL A 495 -35.26 -25.43 30.11
CA VAL A 495 -34.57 -26.64 29.64
C VAL A 495 -35.55 -27.46 28.81
N MET A 496 -35.08 -27.94 27.67
CA MET A 496 -35.77 -28.84 26.76
C MET A 496 -35.03 -30.17 26.68
N PHE A 497 -35.79 -31.25 26.81
CA PHE A 497 -35.39 -32.56 26.33
C PHE A 497 -36.32 -32.96 25.21
N ALA A 498 -35.78 -33.45 24.10
CA ALA A 498 -36.58 -34.01 23.03
C ALA A 498 -36.01 -35.37 22.62
N ASP A 499 -36.85 -36.39 22.49
CA ASP A 499 -36.43 -37.76 22.20
C ASP A 499 -37.32 -38.43 21.15
N VAL A 500 -36.77 -39.34 20.34
CA VAL A 500 -37.54 -39.98 19.27
C VAL A 500 -38.30 -41.18 19.83
N ARG A 501 -39.61 -41.21 19.58
CA ARG A 501 -40.46 -42.29 20.08
C ARG A 501 -40.10 -43.61 19.43
N GLY A 502 -39.79 -44.60 20.26
CA GLY A 502 -39.51 -45.96 19.80
C GLY A 502 -38.18 -46.10 19.07
N PHE A 503 -37.23 -45.17 19.30
CA PHE A 503 -35.95 -45.19 18.59
C PHE A 503 -35.14 -46.46 18.79
N THR A 504 -35.18 -47.10 19.96
CA THR A 504 -34.52 -48.40 20.16
C THR A 504 -35.00 -49.43 19.14
N ALA A 505 -36.31 -49.58 18.97
CA ALA A 505 -36.89 -50.49 17.98
C ALA A 505 -36.57 -50.07 16.54
N ILE A 506 -36.45 -48.76 16.28
CA ILE A 506 -36.01 -48.23 14.99
C ILE A 506 -34.54 -48.64 14.74
N SER A 507 -33.65 -48.38 15.69
CA SER A 507 -32.21 -48.67 15.58
C SER A 507 -31.93 -50.17 15.37
N GLU A 508 -32.71 -51.05 16.01
CA GLU A 508 -32.63 -52.50 15.81
C GLU A 508 -32.93 -52.89 14.35
N ARG A 509 -33.92 -52.24 13.70
CA ARG A 509 -34.24 -52.45 12.27
C ARG A 509 -33.13 -52.00 11.32
N PHE A 510 -32.19 -51.17 11.80
CA PHE A 510 -31.03 -50.69 11.04
C PHE A 510 -29.72 -51.39 11.42
N SER A 511 -29.75 -52.47 12.22
CA SER A 511 -28.54 -53.17 12.68
C SER A 511 -27.61 -53.65 11.54
N ASP A 512 -28.19 -54.04 10.40
CA ASP A 512 -27.43 -54.48 9.21
C ASP A 512 -27.00 -53.33 8.29
N ARG A 513 -27.37 -52.08 8.59
CA ARG A 513 -27.14 -50.86 7.77
C ARG A 513 -26.83 -49.61 8.62
N PRO A 514 -25.71 -49.58 9.37
CA PRO A 514 -25.38 -48.49 10.29
C PRO A 514 -25.17 -47.13 9.60
N GLU A 515 -24.77 -47.11 8.33
CA GLU A 515 -24.63 -45.90 7.52
C GLU A 515 -25.98 -45.22 7.27
N ASP A 516 -27.05 -46.00 7.06
CA ASP A 516 -28.40 -45.47 6.85
C ASP A 516 -28.98 -44.92 8.16
N LEU A 517 -28.71 -45.57 9.31
CA LEU A 517 -29.07 -45.03 10.63
C LEU A 517 -28.37 -43.70 10.90
N THR A 518 -27.09 -43.58 10.57
CA THR A 518 -26.33 -42.33 10.73
C THR A 518 -26.88 -41.23 9.83
N ARG A 519 -27.30 -41.55 8.60
CA ARG A 519 -27.96 -40.60 7.69
C ARG A 519 -29.31 -40.14 8.24
N LEU A 520 -30.10 -41.05 8.78
CA LEU A 520 -31.40 -40.76 9.42
C LEU A 520 -31.23 -39.82 10.63
N ILE A 521 -30.28 -40.12 11.52
CA ILE A 521 -29.96 -39.27 12.68
C ILE A 521 -29.55 -37.87 12.21
N ASN A 522 -28.64 -37.74 11.25
CA ASN A 522 -28.21 -36.42 10.78
C ASN A 522 -29.35 -35.62 10.12
N ARG A 523 -30.24 -36.27 9.35
CA ARG A 523 -31.41 -35.64 8.74
C ARG A 523 -32.45 -35.19 9.77
N LEU A 524 -32.56 -35.90 10.88
CA LEU A 524 -33.41 -35.53 12.00
C LEU A 524 -32.79 -34.38 12.82
N LEU A 525 -31.54 -34.53 13.27
CA LEU A 525 -30.92 -33.61 14.20
C LEU A 525 -30.64 -32.22 13.59
N THR A 526 -30.38 -32.14 12.28
CA THR A 526 -30.05 -30.86 11.61
C THR A 526 -31.17 -29.81 11.74
N PRO A 527 -32.40 -30.05 11.22
CA PRO A 527 -33.49 -29.07 11.32
C PRO A 527 -33.94 -28.80 12.76
N LEU A 528 -33.85 -29.80 13.66
CA LEU A 528 -34.16 -29.61 15.08
C LEU A 528 -33.12 -28.69 15.76
N THR A 529 -31.83 -28.88 15.44
CA THR A 529 -30.75 -28.01 15.94
C THR A 529 -30.90 -26.58 15.42
N GLU A 530 -31.24 -26.42 14.14
CA GLU A 530 -31.52 -25.11 13.55
C GLU A 530 -32.69 -24.40 14.26
N ALA A 531 -33.76 -25.12 14.61
CA ALA A 531 -34.88 -24.57 15.36
C ALA A 531 -34.52 -24.14 16.80
N VAL A 532 -33.60 -24.84 17.46
CA VAL A 532 -33.07 -24.42 18.77
C VAL A 532 -32.25 -23.13 18.63
N LEU A 533 -31.32 -23.11 17.67
CA LEU A 533 -30.40 -21.99 17.46
C LEU A 533 -31.13 -20.72 16.99
N ALA A 534 -32.17 -20.86 16.16
CA ALA A 534 -32.97 -19.74 15.65
C ALA A 534 -33.68 -18.95 16.77
N GLU A 535 -34.02 -19.62 17.88
CA GLU A 535 -34.66 -19.02 19.05
C GLU A 535 -33.65 -18.67 20.15
N GLY A 536 -32.35 -18.62 19.83
CA GLY A 536 -31.30 -18.26 20.78
C GLY A 536 -31.00 -19.34 21.84
N GLY A 537 -31.41 -20.58 21.60
CA GLY A 537 -31.11 -21.72 22.46
C GLY A 537 -29.70 -22.23 22.28
N THR A 538 -29.17 -22.85 23.33
CA THR A 538 -27.89 -23.55 23.32
C THR A 538 -28.14 -25.06 23.38
N VAL A 539 -27.64 -25.80 22.39
CA VAL A 539 -27.62 -27.27 22.46
C VAL A 539 -26.49 -27.69 23.39
N ASP A 540 -26.83 -28.39 24.47
CA ASP A 540 -25.87 -28.92 25.44
C ASP A 540 -25.17 -30.15 24.84
N LYS A 541 -25.96 -31.18 24.52
CA LYS A 541 -25.45 -32.45 23.99
C LYS A 541 -26.52 -33.24 23.25
N TYR A 542 -26.04 -34.14 22.39
CA TYR A 542 -26.82 -35.23 21.81
C TYR A 542 -26.58 -36.50 22.62
N MET A 543 -27.65 -37.19 23.02
CA MET A 543 -27.58 -38.46 23.75
C MET A 543 -28.32 -39.53 22.95
N GLY A 544 -27.66 -40.05 21.90
CA GLY A 544 -28.32 -40.90 20.92
C GLY A 544 -29.24 -40.08 20.03
N ASP A 545 -30.54 -40.35 20.12
CA ASP A 545 -31.64 -39.65 19.46
C ASP A 545 -32.22 -38.48 20.28
N CYS A 546 -31.77 -38.34 21.53
CA CYS A 546 -32.20 -37.26 22.40
C CYS A 546 -31.39 -35.96 22.19
N ILE A 547 -32.10 -34.83 22.08
CA ILE A 547 -31.55 -33.47 22.10
C ILE A 547 -31.80 -32.84 23.47
N MET A 548 -30.73 -32.42 24.13
CA MET A 548 -30.79 -31.57 25.32
C MET A 548 -30.41 -30.13 24.96
N ALA A 549 -31.30 -29.19 25.21
CA ALA A 549 -31.09 -27.77 24.94
C ALA A 549 -31.59 -26.89 26.10
N PHE A 550 -31.04 -25.68 26.21
CA PHE A 550 -31.49 -24.69 27.19
C PHE A 550 -31.40 -23.26 26.66
N TRP A 551 -32.19 -22.36 27.25
CA TRP A 551 -32.23 -20.94 26.91
C TRP A 551 -31.85 -20.09 28.12
N ASN A 552 -31.41 -18.84 27.86
CA ASN A 552 -30.91 -17.86 28.84
C ASN A 552 -29.50 -18.13 29.41
N ALA A 553 -28.72 -18.97 28.71
CA ALA A 553 -27.28 -19.10 28.90
C ALA A 553 -26.60 -19.66 27.64
N PRO A 554 -25.32 -19.33 27.38
CA PRO A 554 -24.55 -18.23 27.99
C PRO A 554 -25.03 -16.85 27.50
N VAL A 555 -25.83 -16.81 26.43
CA VAL A 555 -26.47 -15.58 25.94
C VAL A 555 -27.74 -15.33 26.73
N ASP A 556 -27.94 -14.07 27.14
CA ASP A 556 -29.10 -13.67 27.92
C ASP A 556 -30.33 -13.61 26.99
N VAL A 557 -31.39 -14.33 27.35
CA VAL A 557 -32.64 -14.43 26.60
C VAL A 557 -33.76 -14.11 27.57
N ALA A 558 -34.24 -12.86 27.57
CA ALA A 558 -35.23 -12.39 28.53
C ALA A 558 -36.52 -13.24 28.52
N ASP A 559 -37.00 -13.61 27.33
CA ASP A 559 -38.23 -14.39 27.13
C ASP A 559 -37.94 -15.89 26.91
N HIS A 560 -37.00 -16.47 27.68
CA HIS A 560 -36.49 -17.83 27.45
C HIS A 560 -37.54 -18.94 27.45
N ALA A 561 -38.60 -18.82 28.27
CA ALA A 561 -39.71 -19.77 28.27
C ALA A 561 -40.51 -19.72 26.96
N ARG A 562 -40.75 -18.52 26.42
CA ARG A 562 -41.43 -18.35 25.13
C ARG A 562 -40.60 -18.85 23.97
N ALA A 563 -39.30 -18.57 23.99
CA ALA A 563 -38.36 -19.07 23.00
C ALA A 563 -38.38 -20.60 22.94
N ALA A 564 -38.31 -21.28 24.09
CA ALA A 564 -38.41 -22.73 24.17
C ALA A 564 -39.78 -23.27 23.67
N CYS A 565 -40.88 -22.60 23.98
CA CYS A 565 -42.22 -22.96 23.46
C CYS A 565 -42.30 -22.82 21.93
N ARG A 566 -41.76 -21.73 21.35
CA ARG A 566 -41.66 -21.58 19.89
C ARG A 566 -40.80 -22.67 19.26
N THR A 567 -39.68 -23.03 19.88
CA THR A 567 -38.86 -24.17 19.44
C THR A 567 -39.65 -25.47 19.45
N ALA A 568 -40.44 -25.75 20.49
CA ALA A 568 -41.29 -26.96 20.51
C ALA A 568 -42.34 -26.98 19.38
N LEU A 569 -42.96 -25.83 19.07
CA LEU A 569 -43.85 -25.71 17.91
C LEU A 569 -43.10 -25.81 16.57
N ALA A 570 -41.85 -25.35 16.50
CA ALA A 570 -40.99 -25.51 15.35
C ALA A 570 -40.58 -26.98 15.16
N PHE A 571 -40.35 -27.74 16.24
CA PHE A 571 -40.09 -29.18 16.18
C PHE A 571 -41.27 -29.92 15.57
N ARG A 572 -42.50 -29.61 15.98
CA ARG A 572 -43.72 -30.15 15.34
C ARG A 572 -43.73 -29.93 13.83
N ARG A 573 -43.46 -28.69 13.40
CA ARG A 573 -43.42 -28.32 11.98
C ARG A 573 -42.28 -29.04 11.24
N ALA A 574 -41.10 -29.12 11.83
CA ALA A 574 -39.96 -29.83 11.28
C ALA A 574 -40.26 -31.33 11.10
N MET A 575 -40.90 -31.97 12.09
CA MET A 575 -41.28 -33.38 12.02
C MET A 575 -42.28 -33.67 10.89
N VAL A 576 -43.19 -32.75 10.57
CA VAL A 576 -44.06 -32.89 9.39
C VAL A 576 -43.24 -32.94 8.10
N GLY A 577 -42.29 -32.01 7.94
CA GLY A 577 -41.39 -31.98 6.78
C GLY A 577 -40.51 -33.22 6.68
N ILE A 578 -39.86 -33.60 7.79
CA ILE A 578 -39.00 -34.79 7.88
C ILE A 578 -39.78 -36.06 7.51
N ASN A 579 -41.00 -36.24 8.03
CA ASN A 579 -41.81 -37.40 7.70
C ASN A 579 -42.29 -37.42 6.24
N ALA A 580 -42.60 -36.25 5.66
CA ALA A 580 -42.92 -36.15 4.23
C ALA A 580 -41.73 -36.54 3.35
N GLU A 581 -40.52 -36.06 3.67
CA GLU A 581 -39.29 -36.42 2.97
C GLU A 581 -38.96 -37.91 3.13
N LEU A 582 -39.04 -38.46 4.35
CA LEU A 582 -38.77 -39.87 4.62
C LEU A 582 -39.75 -40.80 3.91
N SER A 583 -41.01 -40.38 3.73
CA SER A 583 -42.02 -41.15 2.99
C SER A 583 -41.67 -41.30 1.51
N GLN A 584 -40.92 -40.34 0.95
CA GLN A 584 -40.51 -40.30 -0.45
C GLN A 584 -39.13 -40.94 -0.71
N ASP A 585 -38.35 -41.28 0.32
CA ASP A 585 -37.02 -41.88 0.18
C ASP A 585 -37.10 -43.40 -0.09
N PRO A 586 -36.80 -43.89 -1.31
CA PRO A 586 -36.98 -45.29 -1.67
C PRO A 586 -36.20 -46.30 -0.81
N GLY A 587 -35.15 -45.85 -0.11
CA GLY A 587 -34.36 -46.70 0.79
C GLY A 587 -34.92 -46.84 2.21
N LEU A 588 -35.88 -45.98 2.58
CA LEU A 588 -36.48 -45.88 3.91
C LEU A 588 -38.02 -46.05 3.88
N THR A 589 -38.65 -45.88 2.71
CA THR A 589 -40.08 -46.12 2.49
C THR A 589 -40.44 -47.57 2.86
N GLY A 590 -41.43 -47.74 3.76
CA GLY A 590 -41.91 -49.05 4.22
C GLY A 590 -41.16 -49.62 5.44
N LEU A 591 -40.08 -49.00 5.91
CA LEU A 591 -39.36 -49.40 7.13
C LEU A 591 -39.88 -48.71 8.40
N LEU A 592 -40.50 -47.54 8.25
CA LEU A 592 -40.92 -46.64 9.33
C LEU A 592 -42.36 -46.17 9.10
N ASP A 593 -43.21 -46.27 10.13
CA ASP A 593 -44.59 -45.78 10.12
C ASP A 593 -44.66 -44.32 10.63
N GLY A 594 -43.77 -43.48 10.10
CA GLY A 594 -43.56 -42.10 10.54
C GLY A 594 -42.77 -42.00 11.85
N LEU A 595 -41.95 -40.94 11.97
CA LEU A 595 -41.24 -40.60 13.19
C LEU A 595 -42.08 -39.65 14.06
N ALA A 596 -42.03 -39.87 15.37
CA ALA A 596 -42.64 -38.97 16.34
C ALA A 596 -41.59 -38.58 17.39
N ILE A 597 -41.66 -37.34 17.86
CA ILE A 597 -40.77 -36.81 18.89
C ILE A 597 -41.58 -36.51 20.17
N GLY A 598 -41.04 -36.86 21.32
CA GLY A 598 -41.50 -36.37 22.63
C GLY A 598 -40.69 -35.14 23.00
N THR A 599 -41.29 -34.12 23.59
CA THR A 599 -40.60 -32.90 24.02
C THR A 599 -41.05 -32.48 25.41
N GLY A 600 -40.13 -32.50 26.36
CA GLY A 600 -40.33 -32.04 27.74
C GLY A 600 -39.73 -30.65 27.97
N LEU A 601 -40.52 -29.72 28.49
CA LEU A 601 -40.09 -28.36 28.81
C LEU A 601 -40.26 -28.05 30.29
N ASN A 602 -39.20 -27.60 30.96
CA ASN A 602 -39.31 -27.08 32.32
C ASN A 602 -38.41 -25.86 32.55
N SER A 603 -38.90 -24.92 33.36
CA SER A 603 -38.17 -23.70 33.72
C SER A 603 -37.84 -23.70 35.20
N GLY A 604 -36.70 -23.11 35.56
CA GLY A 604 -36.30 -22.92 36.94
C GLY A 604 -34.81 -22.60 37.08
N THR A 605 -34.41 -22.33 38.32
CA THR A 605 -33.02 -22.00 38.64
C THR A 605 -32.12 -23.23 38.51
N CYS A 606 -31.12 -23.12 37.64
CA CYS A 606 -30.10 -24.14 37.41
C CYS A 606 -28.70 -23.55 37.61
N PHE A 607 -27.72 -24.42 37.78
CA PHE A 607 -26.31 -24.04 37.72
C PHE A 607 -25.79 -24.34 36.31
N VAL A 608 -25.25 -23.34 35.62
CA VAL A 608 -24.75 -23.46 34.24
C VAL A 608 -23.31 -22.99 34.15
N GLY A 609 -22.46 -23.74 33.47
CA GLY A 609 -21.05 -23.43 33.35
C GLY A 609 -20.21 -24.55 32.75
N ASN A 610 -18.90 -24.36 32.76
CA ASN A 610 -17.95 -25.39 32.32
C ASN A 610 -17.80 -26.44 33.42
N MET A 611 -18.23 -27.67 33.14
CA MET A 611 -18.25 -28.78 34.08
C MET A 611 -17.47 -29.97 33.53
N GLY A 612 -16.65 -30.61 34.36
CA GLY A 612 -15.83 -31.74 33.98
C GLY A 612 -14.50 -31.76 34.72
N ALA A 613 -13.53 -32.49 34.17
CA ALA A 613 -12.15 -32.48 34.67
C ALA A 613 -11.36 -31.33 34.03
N ASP A 614 -10.26 -30.89 34.65
CA ASP A 614 -9.38 -29.82 34.12
C ASP A 614 -8.96 -30.02 32.65
N GLN A 615 -8.84 -31.29 32.22
CA GLN A 615 -8.43 -31.65 30.86
C GLN A 615 -9.60 -31.81 29.88
N ARG A 616 -10.83 -31.95 30.37
CA ARG A 616 -12.04 -32.17 29.57
C ARG A 616 -13.27 -31.69 30.32
N PHE A 617 -13.82 -30.57 29.89
CA PHE A 617 -15.03 -29.96 30.42
C PHE A 617 -15.98 -29.57 29.29
N ASP A 618 -17.27 -29.69 29.56
CA ASP A 618 -18.34 -29.30 28.65
C ASP A 618 -19.12 -28.13 29.30
N TYR A 619 -19.57 -27.18 28.48
CA TYR A 619 -20.46 -26.13 28.96
C TYR A 619 -21.88 -26.69 29.05
N SER A 620 -22.33 -26.99 30.27
CA SER A 620 -23.55 -27.77 30.52
C SER A 620 -24.35 -27.18 31.69
N VAL A 621 -25.54 -27.72 31.93
CA VAL A 621 -26.47 -27.26 32.97
C VAL A 621 -26.83 -28.39 33.94
N ILE A 622 -26.84 -28.12 35.24
CA ILE A 622 -27.24 -29.06 36.30
C ILE A 622 -28.26 -28.40 37.22
N GLY A 623 -29.33 -29.12 37.56
CA GLY A 623 -30.32 -28.66 38.53
C GLY A 623 -31.56 -29.54 38.56
N ASN A 624 -32.41 -29.32 39.57
CA ASN A 624 -33.67 -30.03 39.69
C ASN A 624 -34.60 -29.78 38.48
N ALA A 625 -34.55 -28.57 37.90
CA ALA A 625 -35.34 -28.24 36.71
C ALA A 625 -34.90 -29.03 35.46
N VAL A 626 -33.62 -29.38 35.33
CA VAL A 626 -33.10 -30.25 34.26
C VAL A 626 -33.71 -31.65 34.40
N ASN A 627 -33.65 -32.23 35.61
CA ASN A 627 -34.20 -33.55 35.89
C ASN A 627 -35.72 -33.59 35.66
N LEU A 628 -36.43 -32.51 35.99
CA LEU A 628 -37.86 -32.41 35.74
C LEU A 628 -38.17 -32.35 34.24
N ALA A 629 -37.45 -31.54 33.45
CA ALA A 629 -37.62 -31.47 32.00
C ALA A 629 -37.46 -32.85 31.32
N SER A 630 -36.42 -33.60 31.69
CA SER A 630 -36.19 -34.97 31.17
C SER A 630 -37.32 -35.94 31.56
N ARG A 631 -37.89 -35.81 32.77
CA ARG A 631 -39.03 -36.63 33.18
C ARG A 631 -40.32 -36.25 32.45
N LEU A 632 -40.55 -34.96 32.19
CA LEU A 632 -41.71 -34.48 31.44
C LEU A 632 -41.66 -34.97 29.99
N GLU A 633 -40.48 -35.00 29.37
CA GLU A 633 -40.28 -35.64 28.06
C GLU A 633 -40.78 -37.09 28.12
N GLY A 634 -40.33 -37.89 29.08
CA GLY A 634 -40.79 -39.27 29.24
C GLY A 634 -42.31 -39.41 29.46
N GLN A 635 -42.97 -38.40 30.05
CA GLN A 635 -44.43 -38.38 30.20
C GLN A 635 -45.20 -38.14 28.90
N CYS A 636 -44.53 -37.69 27.83
CA CYS A 636 -45.14 -37.58 26.49
C CYS A 636 -45.71 -38.93 26.02
N LYS A 637 -45.06 -40.04 26.40
CA LYS A 637 -45.54 -41.41 26.14
C LYS A 637 -46.78 -41.73 26.98
N THR A 638 -46.76 -41.42 28.28
CA THR A 638 -47.87 -41.69 29.20
C THR A 638 -49.15 -40.95 28.78
N TYR A 639 -49.02 -39.65 28.49
CA TYR A 639 -50.17 -38.80 28.15
C TYR A 639 -50.52 -38.81 26.66
N LEU A 640 -49.75 -39.54 25.83
CA LEU A 640 -49.97 -39.65 24.38
C LEU A 640 -49.98 -38.30 23.63
N VAL A 641 -49.29 -37.29 24.15
CA VAL A 641 -49.08 -35.97 23.54
C VAL A 641 -47.61 -35.75 23.21
N ASP A 642 -47.29 -35.01 22.17
CA ASP A 642 -45.91 -34.79 21.69
C ASP A 642 -45.11 -33.79 22.52
N VAL A 643 -45.77 -32.84 23.20
CA VAL A 643 -45.13 -31.86 24.07
C VAL A 643 -45.77 -31.88 25.45
N VAL A 644 -44.93 -31.97 26.49
CA VAL A 644 -45.32 -31.80 27.90
C VAL A 644 -44.52 -30.66 28.52
N VAL A 645 -45.23 -29.72 29.13
CA VAL A 645 -44.72 -28.46 29.66
C VAL A 645 -45.00 -28.42 31.17
N GLY A 646 -43.96 -28.10 31.95
CA GLY A 646 -44.09 -27.89 33.38
C GLY A 646 -44.78 -26.57 33.72
N GLU A 647 -45.45 -26.54 34.87
CA GLU A 647 -46.20 -25.38 35.39
C GLU A 647 -45.41 -24.06 35.32
N GLU A 648 -44.14 -24.07 35.73
CA GLU A 648 -43.31 -22.86 35.73
C GLU A 648 -43.06 -22.33 34.32
N THR A 649 -42.83 -23.21 33.34
CA THR A 649 -42.67 -22.80 31.93
C THR A 649 -43.96 -22.21 31.38
N ALA A 650 -45.10 -22.84 31.66
CA ALA A 650 -46.40 -22.34 31.21
C ALA A 650 -46.68 -20.93 31.79
N ARG A 651 -46.38 -20.73 33.08
CA ARG A 651 -46.48 -19.44 33.75
C ARG A 651 -45.57 -18.37 33.13
N LEU A 652 -44.30 -18.68 32.90
CA LEU A 652 -43.32 -17.73 32.35
C LEU A 652 -43.57 -17.41 30.86
N ALA A 653 -44.08 -18.37 30.08
CA ALA A 653 -44.46 -18.14 28.69
C ALA A 653 -45.66 -17.17 28.59
N GLY A 654 -46.56 -17.23 29.57
CA GLY A 654 -47.73 -16.37 29.70
C GLY A 654 -48.78 -16.61 28.60
N ASP A 655 -49.71 -15.67 28.47
CA ASP A 655 -50.93 -15.85 27.66
C ASP A 655 -50.70 -15.85 26.14
N ALA A 656 -49.47 -15.61 25.67
CA ALA A 656 -49.12 -15.71 24.25
C ALA A 656 -49.28 -17.14 23.70
N PHE A 657 -49.34 -18.14 24.57
CA PHE A 657 -49.48 -19.54 24.21
C PHE A 657 -50.73 -20.15 24.84
N ARG A 658 -51.26 -21.18 24.18
CA ARG A 658 -52.37 -21.98 24.70
C ARG A 658 -51.91 -23.30 25.26
N PHE A 659 -52.04 -23.40 26.57
CA PHE A 659 -51.69 -24.57 27.35
C PHE A 659 -52.96 -25.32 27.75
N PHE A 660 -52.93 -26.63 27.58
CA PHE A 660 -54.00 -27.53 27.97
C PHE A 660 -53.52 -28.40 29.12
N GLU A 661 -54.14 -28.23 30.30
CA GLU A 661 -53.76 -28.99 31.50
C GLU A 661 -54.06 -30.47 31.29
N LEU A 662 -53.04 -31.32 31.42
CA LEU A 662 -53.16 -32.77 31.25
C LEU A 662 -53.46 -33.45 32.58
N ASP A 663 -52.72 -33.13 33.64
CA ASP A 663 -52.81 -33.84 34.92
C ASP A 663 -52.02 -33.13 36.03
N ARG A 664 -52.10 -33.67 37.25
CA ARG A 664 -51.15 -33.38 38.34
C ARG A 664 -50.26 -34.58 38.59
N VAL A 665 -48.96 -34.41 38.35
CA VAL A 665 -47.97 -35.50 38.48
C VAL A 665 -47.21 -35.35 39.79
N ALA A 666 -47.22 -36.41 40.60
CA ALA A 666 -46.37 -36.53 41.78
C ALA A 666 -45.00 -37.10 41.37
N VAL A 667 -44.01 -36.23 41.21
CA VAL A 667 -42.66 -36.63 40.83
C VAL A 667 -41.91 -37.17 42.06
N LYS A 668 -41.35 -38.38 41.98
CA LYS A 668 -40.55 -38.99 43.06
C LYS A 668 -39.41 -38.05 43.49
N GLY A 669 -39.51 -37.52 44.71
CA GLY A 669 -38.58 -36.53 45.29
C GLY A 669 -39.15 -35.12 45.48
N MET A 670 -40.38 -34.83 45.01
CA MET A 670 -41.08 -33.56 45.25
C MET A 670 -42.22 -33.75 46.26
N GLN A 671 -42.40 -32.80 47.18
CA GLN A 671 -43.44 -32.87 48.23
C GLN A 671 -44.83 -32.39 47.77
N ARG A 672 -44.90 -31.66 46.64
CA ARG A 672 -46.16 -31.17 46.07
C ARG A 672 -46.32 -31.67 44.63
N PRO A 673 -47.51 -32.17 44.24
CA PRO A 673 -47.82 -32.48 42.86
C PRO A 673 -47.79 -31.21 42.00
N ALA A 674 -47.17 -31.29 40.82
CA ALA A 674 -47.10 -30.18 39.88
C ALA A 674 -48.10 -30.40 38.73
N ALA A 675 -48.75 -29.33 38.29
CA ALA A 675 -49.56 -29.39 37.08
C ALA A 675 -48.66 -29.55 35.85
N VAL A 676 -49.08 -30.39 34.92
CA VAL A 676 -48.40 -30.56 33.63
C VAL A 676 -49.36 -30.25 32.51
N PHE A 677 -48.85 -29.58 31.49
CA PHE A 677 -49.62 -29.03 30.38
C PHE A 677 -49.12 -29.60 29.07
N THR A 678 -49.95 -29.65 28.04
CA THR A 678 -49.46 -29.73 26.65
C THR A 678 -49.61 -28.36 25.99
N LEU A 679 -48.67 -28.03 25.12
CA LEU A 679 -48.70 -26.80 24.33
C LEU A 679 -49.59 -27.05 23.10
N LEU A 680 -50.60 -26.23 22.85
CA LEU A 680 -51.46 -26.38 21.66
C LEU A 680 -51.01 -25.46 20.53
N ALA A 681 -50.93 -24.16 20.80
CA ALA A 681 -50.60 -23.14 19.80
C ALA A 681 -49.94 -21.90 20.43
N GLU A 682 -49.34 -21.06 19.59
CA GLU A 682 -48.97 -19.69 19.91
C GLU A 682 -50.10 -18.77 19.44
N ALA A 683 -51.00 -18.43 20.35
CA ALA A 683 -52.18 -17.61 20.09
C ALA A 683 -52.54 -16.84 21.38
N PRO A 684 -52.82 -15.53 21.35
CA PRO A 684 -53.25 -14.75 22.52
C PRO A 684 -54.74 -14.99 22.84
N PRO A 685 -55.22 -14.74 24.08
CA PRO A 685 -56.62 -14.99 24.50
C PRO A 685 -57.63 -14.40 23.52
N GLY A 686 -58.62 -15.19 23.11
CA GLY A 686 -59.66 -14.79 22.16
C GLY A 686 -59.29 -14.87 20.67
N ALA A 687 -58.03 -15.19 20.32
CA ALA A 687 -57.63 -15.35 18.92
C ALA A 687 -58.21 -16.61 18.27
N GLU A 688 -58.35 -17.69 19.03
CA GLU A 688 -58.97 -18.94 18.59
C GLU A 688 -60.05 -19.36 19.61
N PRO A 689 -61.30 -18.87 19.44
CA PRO A 689 -62.38 -19.09 20.41
C PRO A 689 -62.66 -20.57 20.69
N ASP A 690 -62.46 -21.45 19.70
CA ASP A 690 -62.62 -22.89 19.86
C ASP A 690 -61.52 -23.49 20.76
N LEU A 691 -60.29 -22.98 20.68
CA LEU A 691 -59.20 -23.46 21.54
C LEU A 691 -59.41 -23.03 23.00
N ASP A 692 -59.90 -21.80 23.20
CA ASP A 692 -60.24 -21.27 24.52
C ASP A 692 -61.37 -22.10 25.16
N ARG A 693 -62.45 -22.39 24.40
CA ARG A 693 -63.54 -23.26 24.86
C ARG A 693 -63.07 -24.68 25.19
N LEU A 694 -62.16 -25.24 24.40
CA LEU A 694 -61.57 -26.55 24.66
C LEU A 694 -60.82 -26.56 26.01
N ILE A 695 -60.02 -25.52 26.28
CA ILE A 695 -59.23 -25.39 27.52
C ILE A 695 -60.14 -25.18 28.73
N ASP A 696 -61.12 -24.28 28.63
CA ASP A 696 -62.09 -24.03 29.70
C ASP A 696 -62.85 -25.31 30.07
N ARG A 697 -63.25 -26.09 29.05
CA ARG A 697 -63.97 -27.35 29.24
C ARG A 697 -63.08 -28.45 29.81
N GLN A 698 -61.79 -28.46 29.47
CA GLN A 698 -60.80 -29.33 30.11
C GLN A 698 -60.62 -28.98 31.58
N GLY A 699 -60.61 -27.69 31.94
CA GLY A 699 -60.59 -27.24 33.33
C GLY A 699 -61.82 -27.74 34.12
N ALA A 700 -63.01 -27.64 33.52
CA ALA A 700 -64.24 -28.18 34.10
C ALA A 700 -64.19 -29.72 34.26
N PHE A 701 -63.70 -30.43 33.24
CA PHE A 701 -63.49 -31.88 33.28
C PHE A 701 -62.54 -32.27 34.43
N LEU A 702 -61.36 -31.64 34.51
CA LEU A 702 -60.38 -31.95 35.57
C LEU A 702 -60.91 -31.60 36.96
N THR A 703 -61.74 -30.57 37.08
CA THR A 703 -62.39 -30.20 38.35
C THR A 703 -63.36 -31.30 38.79
N ALA A 704 -64.28 -31.71 37.90
CA ALA A 704 -65.23 -32.80 38.17
C ALA A 704 -64.53 -34.14 38.43
N TYR A 705 -63.49 -34.44 37.65
CA TYR A 705 -62.65 -35.62 37.79
C TYR A 705 -61.97 -35.68 39.17
N ARG A 706 -61.42 -34.56 39.66
CA ARG A 706 -60.74 -34.47 40.96
C ARG A 706 -61.70 -34.44 42.15
N SER A 707 -62.92 -33.94 41.97
CA SER A 707 -63.98 -33.99 42.98
C SER A 707 -64.72 -35.33 43.02
N GLN A 708 -64.31 -36.31 42.21
CA GLN A 708 -64.96 -37.62 42.05
C GLN A 708 -66.42 -37.53 41.57
N ASP A 709 -66.79 -36.45 40.87
CA ASP A 709 -68.08 -36.31 40.21
C ASP A 709 -68.01 -36.99 38.84
N TRP A 710 -68.20 -38.30 38.83
CA TRP A 710 -67.98 -39.13 37.64
C TRP A 710 -68.99 -38.84 36.52
N ASP A 711 -70.23 -38.49 36.84
CA ASP A 711 -71.26 -38.19 35.84
C ASP A 711 -70.97 -36.84 35.16
N ALA A 712 -70.58 -35.81 35.93
CA ALA A 712 -70.15 -34.54 35.35
C ALA A 712 -68.85 -34.70 34.55
N ALA A 713 -67.88 -35.47 35.05
CA ALA A 713 -66.62 -35.74 34.35
C ALA A 713 -66.85 -36.48 33.02
N GLU A 714 -67.74 -37.48 32.98
CA GLU A 714 -68.09 -38.20 31.76
C GLU A 714 -68.76 -37.27 30.73
N SER A 715 -69.70 -36.44 31.17
CA SER A 715 -70.36 -35.45 30.31
C SER A 715 -69.38 -34.44 29.72
N HIS A 716 -68.47 -33.90 30.53
CA HIS A 716 -67.43 -32.98 30.05
C HIS A 716 -66.46 -33.69 29.09
N LEU A 717 -66.11 -34.95 29.35
CA LEU A 717 -65.19 -35.71 28.51
C LEU A 717 -65.74 -36.06 27.13
N GLU A 718 -67.01 -36.48 27.04
CA GLU A 718 -67.64 -36.72 25.73
C GLU A 718 -67.73 -35.42 24.92
N ALA A 719 -68.09 -34.31 25.57
CA ALA A 719 -68.10 -33.01 24.91
C ALA A 719 -66.69 -32.52 24.50
N LEU A 720 -65.63 -32.94 25.19
CA LEU A 720 -64.24 -32.69 24.79
C LEU A 720 -63.84 -33.52 23.58
N LYS A 721 -64.28 -34.79 23.48
CA LYS A 721 -64.00 -35.66 22.33
C LYS A 721 -64.65 -35.14 21.04
N ASP A 722 -65.87 -34.63 21.14
CA ASP A 722 -66.62 -34.09 20.02
C ASP A 722 -66.20 -32.65 19.62
N HIS A 723 -65.27 -32.05 20.37
CA HIS A 723 -64.86 -30.68 20.15
C HIS A 723 -63.99 -30.55 18.87
N PRO A 724 -64.27 -29.58 17.96
CA PRO A 724 -63.56 -29.47 16.67
C PRO A 724 -62.04 -29.27 16.81
N ALA A 725 -61.59 -28.62 17.89
CA ALA A 725 -60.19 -28.38 18.20
C ALA A 725 -59.49 -29.53 18.97
N ALA A 726 -60.16 -30.66 19.26
CA ALA A 726 -59.61 -31.73 20.10
C ALA A 726 -58.52 -32.58 19.43
N GLY A 727 -58.29 -32.44 18.13
CA GLY A 727 -57.36 -33.25 17.34
C GLY A 727 -55.98 -33.50 18.01
N PRO A 728 -55.26 -32.45 18.47
CA PRO A 728 -53.95 -32.61 19.12
C PRO A 728 -53.97 -33.42 20.43
N VAL A 729 -55.12 -33.50 21.10
CA VAL A 729 -55.30 -34.17 22.41
C VAL A 729 -56.25 -35.37 22.35
N ALA A 730 -56.73 -35.77 21.18
CA ALA A 730 -57.73 -36.83 21.02
C ALA A 730 -57.29 -38.16 21.66
N ARG A 731 -56.01 -38.52 21.51
CA ARG A 731 -55.44 -39.73 22.13
C ARG A 731 -55.40 -39.64 23.66
N TYR A 732 -55.07 -38.46 24.18
CA TYR A 732 -55.11 -38.18 25.62
C TYR A 732 -56.55 -38.32 26.16
N LEU A 733 -57.54 -37.75 25.47
CA LEU A 733 -58.95 -37.84 25.88
C LEU A 733 -59.44 -39.30 25.88
N GLY A 734 -59.04 -40.10 24.88
CA GLY A 734 -59.32 -41.54 24.86
C GLY A 734 -58.71 -42.29 26.05
N MET A 735 -57.45 -41.99 26.39
CA MET A 735 -56.80 -42.54 27.59
C MET A 735 -57.52 -42.12 28.87
N MET A 736 -57.94 -40.86 28.99
CA MET A 736 -58.70 -40.36 30.13
C MET A 736 -60.07 -41.03 30.26
N ALA A 737 -60.72 -41.40 29.15
CA ALA A 737 -61.98 -42.16 29.19
C ALA A 737 -61.80 -43.55 29.81
N GLY A 738 -60.75 -44.27 29.41
CA GLY A 738 -60.40 -45.55 30.04
C GLY A 738 -60.07 -45.40 31.52
N ARG A 739 -59.34 -44.35 31.89
CA ARG A 739 -59.00 -44.03 33.28
C ARG A 739 -60.25 -43.69 34.11
N LEU A 740 -61.17 -42.90 33.55
CA LEU A 740 -62.43 -42.52 34.20
C LEU A 740 -63.31 -43.76 34.46
N ALA A 741 -63.44 -44.65 33.47
CA ALA A 741 -64.17 -45.91 33.63
C ALA A 741 -63.55 -46.80 34.73
N ALA A 742 -62.22 -46.87 34.81
CA ALA A 742 -61.52 -47.62 35.85
C ALA A 742 -61.78 -47.03 37.25
N PHE A 743 -61.71 -45.70 37.42
CA PHE A 743 -62.00 -45.07 38.71
C PHE A 743 -63.48 -45.11 39.08
N ARG A 744 -64.41 -45.15 38.12
CA ARG A 744 -65.82 -45.39 38.41
C ARG A 744 -66.06 -46.80 38.97
N ALA A 745 -65.36 -47.80 38.43
CA ALA A 745 -65.42 -49.18 38.91
C ALA A 745 -64.69 -49.38 40.25
N THR A 746 -63.66 -48.57 40.52
CA THR A 746 -62.88 -48.61 41.77
C THR A 746 -62.49 -47.20 42.19
N PRO A 747 -63.37 -46.49 42.94
CA PRO A 747 -63.14 -45.10 43.32
C PRO A 747 -61.92 -44.94 44.24
N PRO A 748 -61.10 -43.90 44.02
CA PRO A 748 -60.05 -43.57 44.98
C PRO A 748 -60.67 -43.07 46.29
N GLY A 749 -60.04 -43.38 47.43
CA GLY A 749 -60.54 -42.99 48.76
C GLY A 749 -60.69 -41.46 48.93
N THR A 750 -61.36 -41.03 50.01
CA THR A 750 -61.62 -39.60 50.30
C THR A 750 -60.35 -38.74 50.47
N ASP A 751 -59.20 -39.38 50.73
CA ASP A 751 -57.90 -38.73 50.91
C ASP A 751 -57.11 -38.56 49.59
N TRP A 752 -57.76 -38.76 48.44
CA TRP A 752 -57.12 -38.62 47.14
C TRP A 752 -56.78 -37.17 46.82
N ASP A 753 -55.49 -36.90 46.60
CA ASP A 753 -54.94 -35.56 46.30
C ASP A 753 -55.16 -35.13 44.83
N GLY A 754 -56.01 -35.85 44.09
CA GLY A 754 -56.28 -35.59 42.68
C GLY A 754 -55.09 -35.90 41.76
N THR A 755 -54.09 -36.65 42.25
CA THR A 755 -52.92 -37.05 41.47
C THR A 755 -53.04 -38.46 40.95
N PHE A 756 -52.65 -38.66 39.70
CA PHE A 756 -52.49 -39.99 39.16
C PHE A 756 -51.12 -40.56 39.58
N ARG A 757 -51.13 -41.65 40.34
CA ARG A 757 -49.93 -42.41 40.72
C ARG A 757 -50.02 -43.77 40.03
N ALA A 758 -49.20 -43.98 39.00
CA ALA A 758 -49.16 -45.27 38.31
C ALA A 758 -48.78 -46.38 39.30
N THR A 759 -49.60 -47.44 39.37
CA THR A 759 -49.39 -48.60 40.24
C THR A 759 -48.54 -49.71 39.61
N GLU A 760 -48.17 -49.59 38.34
CA GLU A 760 -47.21 -50.45 37.66
C GLU A 760 -46.10 -49.62 36.99
N LYS A 761 -44.93 -50.25 36.87
CA LYS A 761 -43.65 -49.66 36.46
C LYS A 761 -43.58 -49.27 34.99
#